data_AF-A0A8C1KR30-F1
#
_entry.id   AF-A0A8C1KR30-F1
#
_cell.length_a   1.000
_cell.length_b   1.000
_cell.length_c   1.000
_cell.angle_alpha   90.00
_cell.angle_beta   90.00
_cell.angle_gamma   90.00
#
_symmetry.space_group_name_H-M   'P 1'
#
loop_
_entity.id
_entity.type
_entity.pdbx_description
1 polymer ?
#
loop_
_entity_poly.entity_id
_entity_poly.type
_entity_poly.pdbx_seq_one_letter_code
_entity_poly.pdbx_strand_id
1 'polypeptide(L)'
;MVDRRVAAVVVMLLVLVAPALSGCPSACRCSFAMLQCLEPDGISSIPALAAQESENVTEIYIESQANLENITDIDFTNYRELKNLTITACGLVYISENAFQHNFKLQYVNLASNFLVHISWRVFQSVPLLSLILRDNRLTCSCDIYWLQQWHRKRQSDTDFQQNCMYNGNNIQLDSFEMDNCSIPEVTIHPSTLTTQEGGNLTFTCLVTGVPTPTIRWRTEHLQSNWNLQQGIWGSTLELVLHMRNVSSKDNLHNLTCEAENRAGMGEDMVQLDIEFPVRLLFLNDPEPQHHWCIPFAVDSNPPATFKWLYNNMTLAETLYTYTELIRDAADGSIQHGCLFLNKPTHINNGNYTLIVENKLGRDQATVNGKFMDNPFDPFDQEGIIPVLTVDPTAPTNQSTETEKLESRVFGVSVAVGLAVFACTFLLIMVVVINKCGQHSKFGIHRSSVLGTEDDLAISLRFMNFGASPLSSDDDTLDSGLSSFVENPQYFCGIIKEKDMCVQHIKRKDIVLKWELGEGAFGKVYLAECANLCPDTDKMLVAIKTLKVTNESTRQDFQREAELLTVLQHEHIVRFYGVCADGEPLAMVFEYMRHGDLNRFLRAHGPDARILDEMKIPPMSQLTLPQMLHIAAQIASGMVYLASLHFVHRDLATRNCLVGEGLVVKIGDFGMSRDIYSTDYYRVGGRTMLPIRWMPPESIMYRKFTTESDIWSFGVVLWEIFTYGKQPWYQLSNSEAIECITQGRELERPRTCPKEVHLLMQGCWQREPQQRLVIKDIYSRLVALVKNPPDYLDILE
;
A
#
# COMPACT_ATOMS: atom_id res chain seq x y z
N MET A 1 -11.75 -50.63 -39.50
CA MET A 1 -13.06 -50.08 -39.93
C MET A 1 -13.88 -49.89 -38.67
N VAL A 2 -14.47 -48.70 -38.50
CA VAL A 2 -15.32 -48.25 -37.36
C VAL A 2 -14.53 -47.88 -36.08
N ASP A 3 -14.58 -46.67 -35.55
CA ASP A 3 -15.03 -45.41 -36.16
C ASP A 3 -14.32 -44.21 -35.51
N ARG A 4 -13.68 -43.41 -36.37
CA ARG A 4 -13.07 -42.10 -36.11
C ARG A 4 -14.14 -40.99 -35.93
N ARG A 5 -15.35 -41.33 -35.46
CA ARG A 5 -16.52 -40.44 -35.47
C ARG A 5 -16.85 -39.75 -34.15
N VAL A 6 -16.14 -40.04 -33.06
CA VAL A 6 -16.40 -39.36 -31.77
C VAL A 6 -15.53 -38.11 -31.58
N ALA A 7 -14.38 -38.02 -32.27
CA ALA A 7 -13.51 -36.84 -32.20
C ALA A 7 -13.95 -35.67 -33.10
N ALA A 8 -14.84 -35.92 -34.07
CA ALA A 8 -15.30 -34.89 -35.01
C ALA A 8 -16.55 -34.11 -34.54
N VAL A 9 -17.27 -34.60 -33.52
CA VAL A 9 -18.51 -33.96 -33.03
C VAL A 9 -18.24 -33.00 -31.86
N VAL A 10 -17.12 -33.15 -31.14
CA VAL A 10 -16.76 -32.25 -30.02
C VAL A 10 -15.99 -31.00 -30.48
N VAL A 11 -15.43 -31.01 -31.70
CA VAL A 11 -14.75 -29.84 -32.29
C VAL A 11 -15.70 -28.94 -33.09
N MET A 12 -16.94 -29.35 -33.35
CA MET A 12 -17.93 -28.57 -34.11
C MET A 12 -18.97 -27.81 -33.26
N LEU A 13 -18.81 -27.81 -31.92
CA LEU A 13 -19.72 -27.13 -30.98
C LEU A 13 -19.04 -26.07 -30.10
N LEU A 14 -17.81 -25.66 -30.45
CA LEU A 14 -17.09 -24.52 -29.87
C LEU A 14 -16.94 -23.36 -30.86
N VAL A 15 -17.88 -23.20 -31.80
CA VAL A 15 -18.15 -21.89 -32.40
C VAL A 15 -19.23 -21.25 -31.55
N LEU A 16 -18.84 -20.78 -30.37
CA LEU A 16 -19.59 -19.75 -29.67
C LEU A 16 -19.56 -18.52 -30.58
N VAL A 17 -20.69 -18.26 -31.24
CA VAL A 17 -20.98 -16.98 -31.85
C VAL A 17 -20.83 -15.95 -30.73
N ALA A 18 -19.70 -15.25 -30.70
CA ALA A 18 -19.56 -14.04 -29.91
C ALA A 18 -20.69 -13.09 -30.35
N PRO A 19 -21.35 -12.36 -29.42
CA PRO A 19 -22.33 -11.38 -29.83
C PRO A 19 -21.59 -10.38 -30.74
N ALA A 20 -22.00 -10.32 -32.01
CA ALA A 20 -21.50 -9.30 -32.92
C ALA A 20 -21.83 -7.95 -32.31
N LEU A 21 -20.80 -7.17 -31.99
CA LEU A 21 -20.94 -5.80 -31.50
C LEU A 21 -21.75 -4.98 -32.50
N SER A 22 -22.69 -4.18 -32.00
CA SER A 22 -23.60 -3.41 -32.84
C SER A 22 -22.84 -2.28 -33.53
N GLY A 23 -22.79 -2.34 -34.87
CA GLY A 23 -22.04 -1.36 -35.67
C GLY A 23 -20.60 -1.79 -36.04
N CYS A 24 -20.18 -3.02 -35.75
CA CYS A 24 -18.93 -3.55 -36.28
C CYS A 24 -19.01 -3.72 -37.82
N PRO A 25 -18.12 -3.09 -38.62
CA PRO A 25 -18.09 -3.27 -40.06
C PRO A 25 -17.81 -4.72 -40.43
N SER A 26 -18.35 -5.21 -41.54
CA SER A 26 -18.09 -6.57 -42.02
C SER A 26 -16.62 -6.85 -42.33
N ALA A 27 -15.85 -5.81 -42.63
CA ALA A 27 -14.41 -5.87 -42.88
C ALA A 27 -13.55 -5.91 -41.61
N CYS A 28 -14.18 -5.82 -40.42
CA CYS A 28 -13.49 -5.74 -39.14
C CYS A 28 -13.97 -6.86 -38.19
N ARG A 29 -13.09 -7.22 -37.26
CA ARG A 29 -13.38 -8.11 -36.13
C ARG A 29 -13.39 -7.27 -34.88
N CYS A 30 -14.57 -7.11 -34.29
CA CYS A 30 -14.75 -6.38 -33.05
C CYS A 30 -15.02 -7.38 -31.91
N SER A 31 -14.35 -7.16 -30.79
CA SER A 31 -14.56 -7.85 -29.53
C SER A 31 -14.70 -6.82 -28.41
N PHE A 32 -15.06 -7.26 -27.21
CA PHE A 32 -15.25 -6.37 -26.06
C PHE A 32 -14.01 -5.53 -25.70
N ALA A 33 -12.80 -5.95 -26.08
CA ALA A 33 -11.55 -5.26 -25.74
C ALA A 33 -10.71 -4.84 -26.95
N MET A 34 -11.04 -5.30 -28.15
CA MET A 34 -10.20 -5.13 -29.34
C MET A 34 -11.04 -4.90 -30.61
N LEU A 35 -10.61 -3.94 -31.42
CA LEU A 35 -11.11 -3.70 -32.78
C LEU A 35 -9.98 -3.95 -33.78
N GLN A 36 -10.20 -4.87 -34.72
CA GLN A 36 -9.19 -5.28 -35.69
C GLN A 36 -9.73 -5.24 -37.13
N CYS A 37 -9.11 -4.47 -38.01
CA CYS A 37 -9.46 -4.37 -39.44
C CYS A 37 -8.24 -4.72 -40.30
N LEU A 38 -8.24 -5.90 -40.91
CA LEU A 38 -7.12 -6.43 -41.72
C LEU A 38 -7.49 -6.67 -43.19
N GLU A 39 -8.78 -6.67 -43.52
CA GLU A 39 -9.23 -6.88 -44.90
C GLU A 39 -8.90 -5.63 -45.72
N PRO A 40 -8.10 -5.74 -46.79
CA PRO A 40 -7.61 -4.58 -47.51
C PRO A 40 -8.76 -3.77 -48.11
N ASP A 41 -8.69 -2.45 -47.95
CA ASP A 41 -9.70 -1.47 -48.42
C ASP A 41 -11.14 -1.72 -47.93
N GLY A 42 -11.27 -2.39 -46.78
CA GLY A 42 -12.55 -2.71 -46.17
C GLY A 42 -13.20 -1.54 -45.41
N ILE A 43 -12.43 -0.52 -45.01
CA ILE A 43 -12.92 0.69 -44.33
C ILE A 43 -12.28 1.97 -44.89
N SER A 44 -13.03 3.08 -44.81
CA SER A 44 -12.57 4.43 -45.20
C SER A 44 -12.59 5.44 -44.04
N SER A 45 -13.05 5.01 -42.86
CA SER A 45 -13.11 5.82 -41.63
C SER A 45 -12.99 4.89 -40.41
N ILE A 46 -12.61 5.44 -39.26
CA ILE A 46 -12.54 4.68 -38.02
C ILE A 46 -13.96 4.20 -37.67
N PRO A 47 -14.17 2.90 -37.38
CA PRO A 47 -15.51 2.41 -37.11
C PRO A 47 -16.13 3.07 -35.86
N ALA A 48 -17.36 3.56 -36.00
CA ALA A 48 -18.13 4.11 -34.89
C ALA A 48 -18.98 3.01 -34.24
N LEU A 49 -18.47 2.40 -33.18
CA LEU A 49 -19.23 1.46 -32.35
C LEU A 49 -20.22 2.21 -31.44
N ALA A 50 -21.24 1.51 -30.94
CA ALA A 50 -22.12 2.08 -29.92
C ALA A 50 -21.31 2.55 -28.70
N ALA A 51 -21.67 3.68 -28.08
CA ALA A 51 -20.85 4.33 -27.04
C ALA A 51 -20.47 3.41 -25.86
N GLN A 52 -21.39 2.52 -25.44
CA GLN A 52 -21.15 1.53 -24.37
C GLN A 52 -20.19 0.41 -24.78
N GLU A 53 -20.08 0.14 -26.08
CA GLU A 53 -19.23 -0.90 -26.65
C GLU A 53 -17.82 -0.35 -26.93
N SER A 54 -17.71 0.87 -27.45
CA SER A 54 -16.42 1.55 -27.70
C SER A 54 -15.68 1.91 -26.41
N GLU A 55 -16.39 2.17 -25.32
CA GLU A 55 -15.77 2.57 -24.05
C GLU A 55 -14.84 1.47 -23.50
N ASN A 56 -15.16 0.20 -23.72
CA ASN A 56 -14.38 -0.94 -23.20
C ASN A 56 -13.22 -1.38 -24.11
N VAL A 57 -13.11 -0.83 -25.32
CA VAL A 57 -12.06 -1.21 -26.27
C VAL A 57 -10.72 -0.62 -25.82
N THR A 58 -9.77 -1.49 -25.51
CA THR A 58 -8.42 -1.13 -25.07
C THR A 58 -7.40 -1.13 -26.20
N GLU A 59 -7.69 -1.81 -27.31
CA GLU A 59 -6.77 -1.98 -28.42
C GLU A 59 -7.46 -1.80 -29.79
N ILE A 60 -6.86 -1.00 -30.67
CA ILE A 60 -7.30 -0.80 -32.05
C ILE A 60 -6.15 -1.13 -32.99
N TYR A 61 -6.40 -2.05 -33.93
CA TYR A 61 -5.44 -2.46 -34.95
C TYR A 61 -6.06 -2.36 -36.35
N ILE A 62 -5.56 -1.45 -37.17
CA ILE A 62 -6.03 -1.19 -38.53
C ILE A 62 -4.84 -1.27 -39.47
N GLU A 63 -4.97 -2.09 -40.51
CA GLU A 63 -3.89 -2.30 -41.48
C GLU A 63 -4.42 -2.39 -42.91
N SER A 64 -3.62 -1.94 -43.89
CA SER A 64 -3.91 -2.10 -45.32
C SER A 64 -5.19 -1.40 -45.81
N GLN A 65 -5.50 -0.21 -45.28
CA GLN A 65 -6.68 0.58 -45.68
C GLN A 65 -6.28 1.80 -46.52
N ALA A 66 -6.26 1.70 -47.85
CA ALA A 66 -5.79 2.79 -48.71
C ALA A 66 -6.75 4.01 -48.70
N ASN A 67 -8.03 3.78 -48.42
CA ASN A 67 -9.05 4.84 -48.38
C ASN A 67 -9.17 5.53 -47.01
N LEU A 68 -8.43 5.10 -45.99
CA LEU A 68 -8.39 5.76 -44.68
C LEU A 68 -7.37 6.89 -44.70
N GLU A 69 -7.80 8.07 -45.16
CA GLU A 69 -6.91 9.22 -45.38
C GLU A 69 -6.81 10.18 -44.19
N ASN A 70 -7.86 10.27 -43.35
CA ASN A 70 -7.96 11.30 -42.32
C ASN A 70 -8.47 10.73 -40.99
N ILE A 71 -7.92 11.23 -39.88
CA ILE A 71 -8.46 11.07 -38.53
C ILE A 71 -8.97 12.43 -38.04
N THR A 72 -10.23 12.44 -37.60
CA THR A 72 -10.98 13.62 -37.15
C THR A 72 -11.15 13.62 -35.62
N ASP A 73 -11.62 14.73 -35.07
CA ASP A 73 -11.82 14.89 -33.61
C ASP A 73 -12.85 13.91 -33.02
N ILE A 74 -13.76 13.40 -33.86
CA ILE A 74 -14.87 12.54 -33.42
C ILE A 74 -14.50 11.05 -33.42
N ASP A 75 -13.51 10.65 -34.22
CA ASP A 75 -13.23 9.23 -34.50
C ASP A 75 -12.86 8.44 -33.26
N PHE A 76 -12.15 9.06 -32.31
CA PHE A 76 -11.71 8.41 -31.07
C PHE A 76 -12.46 8.88 -29.81
N THR A 77 -13.45 9.76 -29.94
CA THR A 77 -14.14 10.39 -28.80
C THR A 77 -14.76 9.38 -27.82
N ASN A 78 -15.30 8.26 -28.32
CA ASN A 78 -15.97 7.26 -27.48
C ASN A 78 -15.05 6.12 -27.00
N TYR A 79 -13.77 6.13 -27.35
CA TYR A 79 -12.79 5.08 -27.03
C TYR A 79 -11.97 5.41 -25.77
N ARG A 80 -12.63 5.60 -24.63
CA ARG A 80 -12.01 6.17 -23.41
C ARG A 80 -10.97 5.26 -22.75
N GLU A 81 -11.12 3.94 -22.86
CA GLU A 81 -10.18 2.96 -22.31
C GLU A 81 -9.05 2.57 -23.27
N LEU A 82 -8.95 3.21 -24.44
CA LEU A 82 -7.94 2.90 -25.45
C LEU A 82 -6.53 3.11 -24.91
N LYS A 83 -5.70 2.06 -25.01
CA LYS A 83 -4.29 2.05 -24.61
C LYS A 83 -3.33 1.91 -25.79
N ASN A 84 -3.71 1.06 -26.75
CA ASN A 84 -2.88 0.67 -27.89
C ASN A 84 -3.59 1.03 -29.20
N LEU A 85 -2.95 1.85 -30.02
CA LEU A 85 -3.44 2.22 -31.34
C LEU A 85 -2.39 1.88 -32.40
N THR A 86 -2.76 1.01 -33.34
CA THR A 86 -1.95 0.68 -34.51
C THR A 86 -2.75 0.98 -35.76
N ILE A 87 -2.26 1.89 -36.60
CA ILE A 87 -2.79 2.20 -37.93
C ILE A 87 -1.61 2.19 -38.89
N THR A 88 -1.42 1.09 -39.62
CA THR A 88 -0.22 0.89 -40.46
C THR A 88 -0.56 0.53 -41.90
N ALA A 89 0.31 0.90 -42.84
CA ALA A 89 0.09 0.63 -44.27
C ALA A 89 -1.27 1.15 -44.79
N CYS A 90 -1.73 2.29 -44.27
CA CYS A 90 -2.99 2.93 -44.66
C CYS A 90 -2.72 4.21 -45.49
N GLY A 91 -3.78 4.77 -46.07
CA GLY A 91 -3.76 6.02 -46.83
C GLY A 91 -3.56 7.29 -46.00
N LEU A 92 -3.22 7.18 -44.70
CA LEU A 92 -3.37 8.27 -43.74
C LEU A 92 -2.44 9.47 -44.06
N VAL A 93 -3.04 10.64 -44.31
CA VAL A 93 -2.36 11.90 -44.65
C VAL A 93 -2.50 12.93 -43.52
N TYR A 94 -3.62 12.94 -42.79
CA TYR A 94 -3.93 13.98 -41.81
C TYR A 94 -4.53 13.42 -40.52
N ILE A 95 -4.14 14.01 -39.39
CA ILE A 95 -4.67 13.73 -38.05
C ILE A 95 -5.04 15.07 -37.42
N SER A 96 -6.28 15.20 -36.96
CA SER A 96 -6.77 16.41 -36.31
C SER A 96 -6.09 16.65 -34.96
N GLU A 97 -5.90 17.92 -34.60
CA GLU A 97 -5.16 18.32 -33.39
C GLU A 97 -5.82 17.85 -32.09
N ASN A 98 -7.14 17.62 -32.08
CA ASN A 98 -7.87 17.13 -30.91
C ASN A 98 -8.27 15.65 -31.03
N ALA A 99 -7.70 14.92 -32.00
CA ALA A 99 -8.07 13.53 -32.28
C ALA A 99 -8.03 12.63 -31.04
N PHE A 100 -7.07 12.85 -30.12
CA PHE A 100 -6.91 12.04 -28.90
C PHE A 100 -7.23 12.78 -27.60
N GLN A 101 -7.99 13.90 -27.66
CA GLN A 101 -8.29 14.74 -26.49
C GLN A 101 -8.96 13.96 -25.35
N HIS A 102 -9.75 12.92 -25.67
CA HIS A 102 -10.53 12.14 -24.71
C HIS A 102 -9.87 10.79 -24.35
N ASN A 103 -8.70 10.46 -24.91
CA ASN A 103 -8.06 9.15 -24.78
C ASN A 103 -6.89 9.21 -23.79
N PHE A 104 -7.15 9.61 -22.55
CA PHE A 104 -6.12 9.83 -21.51
C PHE A 104 -5.31 8.58 -21.12
N LYS A 105 -5.73 7.39 -21.57
CA LYS A 105 -5.07 6.09 -21.33
C LYS A 105 -4.21 5.63 -22.50
N LEU A 106 -4.20 6.35 -23.62
CA LEU A 106 -3.46 6.00 -24.83
C LEU A 106 -1.95 6.16 -24.58
N GLN A 107 -1.22 5.06 -24.67
CA GLN A 107 0.22 4.98 -24.34
C GLN A 107 1.08 4.57 -25.53
N TYR A 108 0.54 3.70 -26.39
CA TYR A 108 1.27 3.10 -27.50
C TYR A 108 0.60 3.46 -28.82
N VAL A 109 1.30 4.21 -29.67
CA VAL A 109 0.79 4.65 -30.98
C VAL A 109 1.75 4.22 -32.08
N ASN A 110 1.27 3.40 -33.00
CA ASN A 110 2.00 2.97 -34.18
C ASN A 110 1.29 3.45 -35.45
N LEU A 111 1.91 4.40 -36.14
CA LEU A 111 1.43 5.03 -37.37
C LEU A 111 2.40 4.80 -38.54
N ALA A 112 3.12 3.68 -38.52
CA ALA A 112 4.12 3.32 -39.53
C ALA A 112 3.52 3.13 -40.94
N SER A 113 4.33 3.43 -41.96
CA SER A 113 4.03 3.14 -43.37
C SER A 113 2.74 3.81 -43.87
N ASN A 114 2.50 5.06 -43.46
CA ASN A 114 1.42 5.91 -43.97
C ASN A 114 1.98 7.05 -44.83
N PHE A 115 1.13 8.01 -45.21
CA PHE A 115 1.48 9.17 -46.05
C PHE A 115 1.52 10.49 -45.27
N LEU A 116 1.77 10.44 -43.95
CA LEU A 116 1.85 11.63 -43.10
C LEU A 116 3.01 12.53 -43.54
N VAL A 117 2.72 13.83 -43.69
CA VAL A 117 3.70 14.86 -44.07
C VAL A 117 4.17 15.68 -42.86
N HIS A 118 3.28 15.92 -41.90
CA HIS A 118 3.59 16.54 -40.62
C HIS A 118 2.59 16.03 -39.57
N ILE A 119 2.92 16.17 -38.29
CA ILE A 119 2.05 15.80 -37.18
C ILE A 119 2.20 16.83 -36.06
N SER A 120 1.10 17.47 -35.67
CA SER A 120 1.09 18.50 -34.64
C SER A 120 1.32 17.87 -33.26
N TRP A 121 2.08 18.54 -32.40
CA TRP A 121 2.29 18.11 -31.01
C TRP A 121 0.97 18.11 -30.21
N ARG A 122 -0.01 18.94 -30.62
CA ARG A 122 -1.33 19.03 -29.97
C ARG A 122 -2.10 17.71 -29.98
N VAL A 123 -1.90 16.91 -31.03
CA VAL A 123 -2.48 15.56 -31.16
C VAL A 123 -2.18 14.71 -29.91
N PHE A 124 -1.02 14.91 -29.28
CA PHE A 124 -0.57 14.12 -28.14
C PHE A 124 -0.49 14.90 -26.83
N GLN A 125 -1.01 16.13 -26.76
CA GLN A 125 -0.89 16.98 -25.57
C GLN A 125 -1.59 16.38 -24.34
N SER A 126 -2.71 15.69 -24.55
CA SER A 126 -3.56 15.11 -23.49
C SER A 126 -3.26 13.64 -23.19
N VAL A 127 -2.26 13.02 -23.84
CA VAL A 127 -2.01 11.57 -23.73
C VAL A 127 -0.63 11.27 -23.16
N PRO A 128 -0.50 10.30 -22.23
CA PRO A 128 0.77 9.91 -21.63
C PRO A 128 1.57 8.97 -22.55
N LEU A 129 2.03 9.50 -23.69
CA LEU A 129 2.65 8.72 -24.76
C LEU A 129 3.99 8.08 -24.33
N LEU A 130 4.00 6.75 -24.22
CA LEU A 130 5.19 5.95 -23.92
C LEU A 130 5.98 5.63 -25.20
N SER A 131 5.29 5.24 -26.27
CA SER A 131 5.89 4.87 -27.56
C SER A 131 5.13 5.46 -28.74
N LEU A 132 5.88 5.98 -29.72
CA LEU A 132 5.38 6.52 -30.97
C LEU A 132 6.22 5.98 -32.13
N ILE A 133 5.60 5.27 -33.06
CA ILE A 133 6.27 4.71 -34.24
C ILE A 133 5.74 5.41 -35.49
N LEU A 134 6.63 6.13 -36.19
CA LEU A 134 6.32 6.90 -37.41
C LEU A 134 7.18 6.50 -38.62
N ARG A 135 7.83 5.33 -38.59
CA ARG A 135 8.68 4.84 -39.69
C ARG A 135 7.94 4.80 -41.02
N ASP A 136 8.67 4.94 -42.12
CA ASP A 136 8.15 4.90 -43.50
C ASP A 136 7.10 5.95 -43.88
N ASN A 137 6.94 7.02 -43.08
CA ASN A 137 6.17 8.21 -43.46
C ASN A 137 7.04 9.23 -44.21
N ARG A 138 6.42 10.10 -45.01
CA ARG A 138 7.10 11.17 -45.78
C ARG A 138 7.11 12.50 -45.02
N LEU A 139 7.51 12.47 -43.75
CA LEU A 139 7.55 13.65 -42.89
C LEU A 139 8.47 14.71 -43.48
N THR A 140 8.04 15.97 -43.55
CA THR A 140 8.87 17.08 -44.06
C THR A 140 9.67 17.70 -42.91
N CYS A 141 10.99 17.85 -43.07
CA CYS A 141 11.84 18.52 -42.09
C CYS A 141 11.42 19.99 -41.98
N SER A 142 10.63 20.30 -40.95
CA SER A 142 9.98 21.60 -40.74
C SER A 142 9.69 21.79 -39.25
N CYS A 143 9.41 23.03 -38.85
CA CYS A 143 9.17 23.36 -37.45
C CYS A 143 7.97 22.60 -36.84
N ASP A 144 7.01 22.16 -37.66
CA ASP A 144 5.83 21.40 -37.23
C ASP A 144 6.19 20.01 -36.64
N ILE A 145 7.38 19.47 -36.93
CA ILE A 145 7.89 18.22 -36.36
C ILE A 145 9.07 18.42 -35.40
N TYR A 146 9.36 19.67 -34.99
CA TYR A 146 10.47 19.97 -34.07
C TYR A 146 10.27 19.30 -32.70
N TRP A 147 9.03 19.20 -32.23
CA TRP A 147 8.69 18.51 -31.00
C TRP A 147 9.12 17.04 -31.00
N LEU A 148 9.04 16.34 -32.15
CA LEU A 148 9.49 14.95 -32.31
C LEU A 148 11.00 14.86 -32.09
N GLN A 149 11.77 15.79 -32.67
CA GLN A 149 13.22 15.85 -32.48
C GLN A 149 13.59 16.00 -30.99
N GLN A 150 12.87 16.85 -30.25
CA GLN A 150 13.10 17.06 -28.82
C GLN A 150 12.64 15.85 -27.98
N TRP A 151 11.54 15.21 -28.37
CA TRP A 151 11.01 14.01 -27.74
C TRP A 151 11.98 12.81 -27.86
N HIS A 152 12.62 12.63 -29.02
CA HIS A 152 13.66 11.62 -29.23
C HIS A 152 14.93 11.91 -28.43
N ARG A 153 15.44 13.15 -28.45
CA ARG A 153 16.66 13.54 -27.71
C ARG A 153 16.58 13.29 -26.20
N LYS A 154 15.40 13.44 -25.60
CA LYS A 154 15.18 13.16 -24.16
C LYS A 154 15.23 11.66 -23.80
N ARG A 155 15.08 10.74 -24.77
CA ARG A 155 14.99 9.28 -24.57
C ARG A 155 16.25 8.51 -24.99
N GLN A 156 17.43 9.08 -24.79
CA GLN A 156 18.76 8.68 -25.31
C GLN A 156 19.30 7.24 -25.00
N SER A 157 18.46 6.21 -24.91
CA SER A 157 18.84 4.86 -24.48
C SER A 157 18.44 3.72 -25.43
N ASP A 158 17.69 3.99 -26.51
CA ASP A 158 17.13 2.92 -27.35
C ASP A 158 17.46 3.13 -28.84
N THR A 159 18.14 2.14 -29.43
CA THR A 159 18.79 2.26 -30.76
C THR A 159 17.82 2.05 -31.93
N ASP A 160 16.56 1.70 -31.66
CA ASP A 160 15.52 1.36 -32.65
C ASP A 160 14.65 2.55 -33.12
N PHE A 161 14.92 3.79 -32.66
CA PHE A 161 14.09 4.97 -32.94
C PHE A 161 14.71 5.98 -33.92
N GLN A 162 15.32 5.51 -35.01
CA GLN A 162 15.82 6.40 -36.08
C GLN A 162 14.66 6.89 -36.95
N GLN A 163 14.18 8.12 -36.69
CA GLN A 163 13.20 8.79 -37.52
C GLN A 163 13.88 9.67 -38.57
N ASN A 164 13.46 9.55 -39.83
CA ASN A 164 13.93 10.40 -40.91
C ASN A 164 12.84 11.37 -41.36
N CYS A 165 13.27 12.49 -41.94
CA CYS A 165 12.41 13.48 -42.57
C CYS A 165 12.98 13.88 -43.93
N MET A 166 12.13 14.43 -44.79
CA MET A 166 12.42 14.86 -46.14
C MET A 166 12.77 16.34 -46.15
N TYR A 167 13.94 16.69 -46.69
CA TYR A 167 14.38 18.06 -46.94
C TYR A 167 14.92 18.17 -48.36
N ASN A 168 14.35 19.08 -49.17
CA ASN A 168 14.72 19.25 -50.58
C ASN A 168 14.78 17.95 -51.40
N GLY A 169 13.91 16.99 -51.10
CA GLY A 169 13.83 15.69 -51.78
C GLY A 169 14.79 14.61 -51.26
N ASN A 170 15.64 14.92 -50.29
CA ASN A 170 16.55 13.97 -49.65
C ASN A 170 16.01 13.51 -48.29
N ASN A 171 16.26 12.25 -47.94
CA ASN A 171 15.92 11.68 -46.64
C ASN A 171 17.07 12.00 -45.66
N ILE A 172 16.78 12.73 -44.59
CA ILE A 172 17.74 13.17 -43.56
C ILE A 172 17.30 12.63 -42.21
N GLN A 173 18.25 12.21 -41.37
CA GLN A 173 17.97 11.80 -40.01
C GLN A 173 17.56 13.01 -39.17
N LEU A 174 16.39 12.94 -38.52
CA LEU A 174 15.76 14.06 -37.82
C LEU A 174 16.66 14.64 -36.72
N ASP A 175 17.32 13.80 -35.93
CA ASP A 175 18.19 14.25 -34.81
C ASP A 175 19.38 15.09 -35.26
N SER A 176 19.86 14.84 -36.49
CA SER A 176 21.04 15.49 -37.07
C SER A 176 20.73 16.79 -37.83
N PHE A 177 19.44 17.07 -38.07
CA PHE A 177 19.01 18.24 -38.84
C PHE A 177 18.82 19.46 -37.93
N GLU A 178 19.48 20.57 -38.23
CA GLU A 178 19.24 21.84 -37.55
C GLU A 178 18.09 22.58 -38.25
N MET A 179 17.02 22.86 -37.50
CA MET A 179 15.87 23.61 -38.03
C MET A 179 16.13 25.11 -37.91
N ASP A 180 16.30 25.79 -39.04
CA ASP A 180 16.44 27.24 -39.08
C ASP A 180 15.14 27.94 -38.64
N ASN A 181 15.25 29.00 -37.84
CA ASN A 181 14.13 29.83 -37.37
C ASN A 181 13.01 29.03 -36.66
N CYS A 182 13.37 28.03 -35.86
CA CYS A 182 12.42 27.26 -35.07
C CYS A 182 12.91 27.12 -33.61
N SER A 183 12.12 27.60 -32.66
CA SER A 183 12.36 27.49 -31.22
C SER A 183 11.06 27.34 -30.46
N ILE A 184 11.09 26.56 -29.39
CA ILE A 184 9.97 26.44 -28.44
C ILE A 184 9.83 27.78 -27.69
N PRO A 185 8.60 28.19 -27.33
CA PRO A 185 8.39 29.43 -26.58
C PRO A 185 9.11 29.38 -25.22
N GLU A 186 9.94 30.37 -24.96
CA GLU A 186 10.55 30.59 -23.65
C GLU A 186 9.69 31.61 -22.89
N VAL A 187 9.16 31.19 -21.74
CA VAL A 187 8.22 31.96 -20.93
C VAL A 187 8.90 32.34 -19.62
N THR A 188 8.83 33.61 -19.25
CA THR A 188 9.34 34.11 -17.96
C THR A 188 8.36 35.08 -17.31
N ILE A 189 8.12 34.91 -16.01
CA ILE A 189 7.23 35.77 -15.22
C ILE A 189 8.03 36.71 -14.32
N HIS A 190 7.68 37.99 -14.36
CA HIS A 190 8.24 39.03 -13.49
C HIS A 190 7.18 39.84 -12.76
N PRO A 191 7.33 40.12 -11.45
CA PRO A 191 8.31 39.54 -10.54
C PRO A 191 8.03 38.05 -10.25
N SER A 192 9.06 37.28 -9.89
CA SER A 192 8.93 35.86 -9.56
C SER A 192 8.32 35.59 -8.18
N THR A 193 8.30 36.59 -7.31
CA THR A 193 7.61 36.56 -6.01
C THR A 193 7.08 37.96 -5.69
N LEU A 194 5.86 38.06 -5.18
CA LEU A 194 5.26 39.31 -4.75
C LEU A 194 4.20 39.05 -3.68
N THR A 195 4.39 39.65 -2.51
CA THR A 195 3.47 39.54 -1.37
C THR A 195 2.58 40.78 -1.28
N THR A 196 1.29 40.62 -1.01
CA THR A 196 0.36 41.73 -0.73
C THR A 196 -0.64 41.37 0.37
N GLN A 197 -1.36 42.36 0.91
CA GLN A 197 -2.48 42.10 1.84
C GLN A 197 -3.79 41.97 1.08
N GLU A 198 -4.78 41.27 1.66
CA GLU A 198 -6.14 41.19 1.13
C GLU A 198 -6.71 42.58 0.82
N GLY A 199 -7.30 42.74 -0.38
CA GLY A 199 -7.75 44.02 -0.91
C GLY A 199 -6.68 44.85 -1.64
N GLY A 200 -5.42 44.39 -1.64
CA GLY A 200 -4.31 44.99 -2.39
C GLY A 200 -4.38 44.78 -3.90
N ASN A 201 -3.34 45.22 -4.60
CA ASN A 201 -3.18 45.05 -6.05
C ASN A 201 -1.87 44.31 -6.36
N LEU A 202 -1.92 43.37 -7.31
CA LEU A 202 -0.75 42.65 -7.82
C LEU A 202 -0.62 42.90 -9.31
N THR A 203 0.61 42.90 -9.82
CA THR A 203 0.87 42.99 -11.26
C THR A 203 2.00 42.05 -11.63
N PHE A 204 1.72 41.18 -12.59
CA PHE A 204 2.68 40.22 -13.14
C PHE A 204 2.82 40.45 -14.63
N THR A 205 4.05 40.45 -15.11
CA THR A 205 4.39 40.58 -16.52
C THR A 205 4.91 39.24 -17.01
N CYS A 206 4.23 38.66 -18.00
CA CYS A 206 4.73 37.49 -18.70
C CYS A 206 5.47 37.93 -19.97
N LEU A 207 6.76 37.61 -20.04
CA LEU A 207 7.61 37.86 -21.19
C LEU A 207 7.80 36.54 -21.94
N VAL A 208 7.57 36.57 -23.25
CA VAL A 208 7.67 35.39 -24.09
C VAL A 208 8.51 35.67 -25.33
N THR A 209 9.45 34.79 -25.60
CA THR A 209 10.21 34.76 -26.86
C THR A 209 10.03 33.41 -27.55
N GLY A 210 10.15 33.37 -28.87
CA GLY A 210 9.98 32.13 -29.63
C GLY A 210 9.79 32.37 -31.11
N VAL A 211 10.18 31.40 -31.93
CA VAL A 211 10.03 31.45 -33.38
C VAL A 211 9.42 30.14 -33.87
N PRO A 212 8.32 30.13 -34.63
CA PRO A 212 7.47 31.27 -35.01
C PRO A 212 6.86 31.99 -33.80
N THR A 213 6.39 33.23 -34.03
CA THR A 213 5.78 34.06 -32.99
C THR A 213 4.70 33.28 -32.22
N PRO A 214 4.86 33.10 -30.90
CA PRO A 214 3.94 32.30 -30.11
C PRO A 214 2.65 33.03 -29.79
N THR A 215 1.62 32.27 -29.45
CA THR A 215 0.41 32.80 -28.80
C THR A 215 0.55 32.67 -27.29
N ILE A 216 0.37 33.78 -26.58
CA ILE A 216 0.58 33.91 -25.13
C ILE A 216 -0.76 34.04 -24.41
N ARG A 217 -0.93 33.37 -23.26
CA ARG A 217 -2.12 33.49 -22.41
C ARG A 217 -1.79 33.26 -20.93
N TRP A 218 -2.59 33.87 -20.05
CA TRP A 218 -2.60 33.57 -18.62
C TRP A 218 -3.77 32.63 -18.30
N ARG A 219 -3.51 31.57 -17.51
CA ARG A 219 -4.58 30.73 -16.95
C ARG A 219 -5.27 31.48 -15.81
N THR A 220 -6.48 31.97 -16.08
CA THR A 220 -7.24 32.84 -15.16
C THR A 220 -8.60 32.27 -14.75
N GLU A 221 -8.95 31.07 -15.23
CA GLU A 221 -10.28 30.45 -15.08
C GLU A 221 -10.69 30.18 -13.62
N HIS A 222 -9.72 30.09 -12.71
CA HIS A 222 -9.96 29.77 -11.30
C HIS A 222 -9.71 30.96 -10.34
N LEU A 223 -9.32 32.13 -10.85
CA LEU A 223 -9.07 33.31 -10.03
C LEU A 223 -10.39 33.94 -9.56
N GLN A 224 -10.50 34.19 -8.25
CA GLN A 224 -11.63 34.91 -7.66
C GLN A 224 -11.47 36.42 -7.71
N SER A 225 -10.23 36.91 -7.72
CA SER A 225 -9.89 38.33 -7.76
C SER A 225 -10.23 38.97 -9.10
N ASN A 226 -10.53 40.27 -9.09
CA ASN A 226 -10.73 41.02 -10.33
C ASN A 226 -9.39 41.21 -11.06
N TRP A 227 -9.36 40.90 -12.35
CA TRP A 227 -8.16 41.02 -13.16
C TRP A 227 -8.41 41.70 -14.50
N ASN A 228 -7.35 42.27 -15.07
CA ASN A 228 -7.32 42.82 -16.43
C ASN A 228 -6.01 42.45 -17.12
N LEU A 229 -6.07 42.26 -18.43
CA LEU A 229 -4.91 41.95 -19.26
C LEU A 229 -4.54 43.15 -20.13
N GLN A 230 -3.23 43.38 -20.30
CA GLN A 230 -2.68 44.34 -21.25
C GLN A 230 -1.58 43.67 -22.05
N GLN A 231 -1.71 43.68 -23.38
CA GLN A 231 -0.73 43.08 -24.28
C GLN A 231 0.17 44.15 -24.89
N GLY A 232 1.48 43.91 -24.86
CA GLY A 232 2.51 44.71 -25.49
C GLY A 232 3.38 43.87 -26.44
N ILE A 233 3.99 44.51 -27.44
CA ILE A 233 4.96 43.87 -28.34
C ILE A 233 6.21 44.73 -28.37
N TRP A 234 7.34 44.17 -27.94
CA TRP A 234 8.62 44.86 -27.85
C TRP A 234 9.66 44.11 -28.70
N GLY A 235 9.83 44.53 -29.95
CA GLY A 235 10.70 43.84 -30.90
C GLY A 235 10.21 42.42 -31.20
N SER A 236 10.99 41.40 -30.85
CA SER A 236 10.66 39.97 -30.98
C SER A 236 10.02 39.36 -29.73
N THR A 237 9.89 40.12 -28.65
CA THR A 237 9.36 39.65 -27.36
C THR A 237 7.90 40.05 -27.23
N LEU A 238 7.04 39.09 -26.90
CA LEU A 238 5.66 39.33 -26.52
C LEU A 238 5.56 39.58 -25.03
N GLU A 239 4.80 40.60 -24.66
CA GLU A 239 4.56 40.97 -23.27
C GLU A 239 3.05 40.85 -22.99
N LEU A 240 2.68 40.12 -21.94
CA LEU A 240 1.30 40.06 -21.46
C LEU A 240 1.27 40.34 -19.96
N VAL A 241 0.79 41.53 -19.61
CA VAL A 241 0.70 42.02 -18.24
C VAL A 241 -0.66 41.67 -17.65
N LEU A 242 -0.66 40.98 -16.52
CA LEU A 242 -1.82 40.69 -15.69
C LEU A 242 -1.87 41.68 -14.52
N HIS A 243 -2.92 42.49 -14.48
CA HIS A 243 -3.22 43.36 -13.34
C HIS A 243 -4.34 42.77 -12.51
N MET A 244 -4.04 42.36 -11.27
CA MET A 244 -5.03 41.93 -10.29
C MET A 244 -5.33 43.08 -9.33
N ARG A 245 -6.60 43.39 -9.11
CA ARG A 245 -7.07 44.46 -8.22
C ARG A 245 -8.01 43.92 -7.17
N ASN A 246 -7.94 44.47 -5.96
CA ASN A 246 -8.75 44.04 -4.83
C ASN A 246 -8.65 42.53 -4.61
N VAL A 247 -7.41 42.06 -4.40
CA VAL A 247 -7.08 40.64 -4.37
C VAL A 247 -7.74 39.93 -3.18
N SER A 248 -8.31 38.75 -3.42
CA SER A 248 -9.02 37.94 -2.42
C SER A 248 -8.07 36.98 -1.70
N SER A 249 -8.27 36.80 -0.39
CA SER A 249 -7.60 35.74 0.40
C SER A 249 -7.78 34.33 -0.16
N LYS A 250 -8.86 34.07 -0.93
CA LYS A 250 -9.12 32.76 -1.56
C LYS A 250 -8.15 32.39 -2.67
N ASP A 251 -7.48 33.38 -3.28
CA ASP A 251 -6.47 33.14 -4.31
C ASP A 251 -5.08 32.92 -3.69
N ASN A 252 -4.94 32.91 -2.36
CA ASN A 252 -3.68 32.68 -1.69
C ASN A 252 -3.12 31.28 -2.00
N LEU A 253 -1.80 31.20 -2.22
CA LEU A 253 -1.09 29.99 -2.64
C LEU A 253 -1.55 29.41 -3.98
N HIS A 254 -2.39 30.13 -4.73
CA HIS A 254 -2.77 29.75 -6.08
C HIS A 254 -1.58 29.90 -7.03
N ASN A 255 -1.35 28.88 -7.85
CA ASN A 255 -0.30 28.85 -8.85
C ASN A 255 -0.80 29.50 -10.14
N LEU A 256 -0.35 30.72 -10.39
CA LEU A 256 -0.68 31.47 -11.59
C LEU A 256 0.29 31.07 -12.71
N THR A 257 -0.24 30.47 -13.78
CA THR A 257 0.56 29.99 -14.92
C THR A 257 0.40 30.91 -16.12
N CYS A 258 1.53 31.39 -16.65
CA CYS A 258 1.57 31.93 -18.00
C CYS A 258 2.03 30.84 -18.95
N GLU A 259 1.34 30.67 -20.06
CA GLU A 259 1.68 29.68 -21.08
C GLU A 259 1.73 30.32 -22.45
N ALA A 260 2.63 29.80 -23.28
CA ALA A 260 2.79 30.21 -24.65
C ALA A 260 3.00 29.01 -25.54
N GLU A 261 2.42 29.07 -26.74
CA GLU A 261 2.52 27.98 -27.70
C GLU A 261 2.82 28.50 -29.10
N ASN A 262 3.56 27.70 -29.87
CA ASN A 262 3.74 27.89 -31.30
C ASN A 262 3.75 26.53 -32.01
N ARG A 263 4.10 26.52 -33.30
CA ARG A 263 4.17 25.29 -34.10
C ARG A 263 5.27 24.32 -33.63
N ALA A 264 6.32 24.83 -32.97
CA ALA A 264 7.43 24.03 -32.45
C ALA A 264 7.06 23.30 -31.15
N GLY A 265 6.20 23.89 -30.33
CA GLY A 265 5.78 23.33 -29.05
C GLY A 265 5.17 24.35 -28.09
N MET A 266 5.12 23.98 -26.81
CA MET A 266 4.56 24.76 -25.71
C MET A 266 5.63 25.04 -24.65
N GLY A 267 5.57 26.24 -24.05
CA GLY A 267 6.31 26.63 -22.87
C GLY A 267 5.38 27.23 -21.82
N GLU A 268 5.71 27.06 -20.55
CA GLU A 268 4.98 27.67 -19.44
C GLU A 268 5.93 28.04 -18.31
N ASP A 269 5.52 29.04 -17.53
CA ASP A 269 6.15 29.44 -16.27
C ASP A 269 5.05 29.69 -15.23
N MET A 270 5.40 29.58 -13.95
CA MET A 270 4.44 29.59 -12.85
C MET A 270 4.92 30.45 -11.69
N VAL A 271 4.03 31.29 -11.16
CA VAL A 271 4.25 32.07 -9.94
C VAL A 271 3.16 31.75 -8.91
N GLN A 272 3.55 31.48 -7.67
CA GLN A 272 2.61 31.26 -6.58
C GLN A 272 2.22 32.60 -5.95
N LEU A 273 0.91 32.84 -5.79
CA LEU A 273 0.39 34.04 -5.14
C LEU A 273 0.60 33.99 -3.62
N ASP A 274 1.10 35.08 -3.03
CA ASP A 274 1.26 35.22 -1.59
C ASP A 274 0.43 36.42 -1.09
N ILE A 275 -0.70 36.12 -0.46
CA ILE A 275 -1.70 37.10 -0.03
C ILE A 275 -1.88 36.96 1.48
N GLU A 276 -1.52 38.00 2.24
CA GLU A 276 -1.65 38.04 3.69
C GLU A 276 -3.05 38.51 4.12
N PHE A 277 -3.66 37.83 5.09
CA PHE A 277 -4.98 38.13 5.63
C PHE A 277 -5.09 37.75 7.12
N PRO A 278 -6.00 38.38 7.89
CA PRO A 278 -6.21 38.03 9.30
C PRO A 278 -6.70 36.60 9.46
N VAL A 279 -6.31 35.96 10.56
CA VAL A 279 -6.74 34.59 10.90
C VAL A 279 -8.27 34.47 10.96
N ARG A 280 -8.80 33.38 10.44
CA ARG A 280 -10.23 33.03 10.47
C ARG A 280 -10.40 31.60 10.98
N LEU A 281 -11.15 31.44 12.07
CA LEU A 281 -11.53 30.12 12.56
C LEU A 281 -12.74 29.63 11.76
N LEU A 282 -12.55 28.60 10.94
CA LEU A 282 -13.60 28.08 10.07
C LEU A 282 -14.64 27.29 10.88
N PHE A 283 -14.17 26.43 11.77
CA PHE A 283 -15.01 25.69 12.70
C PHE A 283 -14.23 25.23 13.94
N LEU A 284 -14.99 24.97 15.00
CA LEU A 284 -14.59 24.26 16.20
C LEU A 284 -15.78 23.37 16.58
N ASN A 285 -15.67 22.06 16.39
CA ASN A 285 -16.81 21.14 16.57
C ASN A 285 -16.76 20.45 17.93
N ASP A 286 -17.88 19.82 18.29
CA ASP A 286 -18.02 19.01 19.50
C ASP A 286 -16.99 17.86 19.53
N PRO A 287 -16.61 17.38 20.73
CA PRO A 287 -15.64 16.31 20.84
C PRO A 287 -16.10 15.02 20.16
N GLU A 288 -15.22 14.43 19.35
CA GLU A 288 -15.44 13.19 18.64
C GLU A 288 -14.53 12.07 19.18
N PRO A 289 -15.04 10.84 19.38
CA PRO A 289 -14.23 9.71 19.80
C PRO A 289 -13.48 9.07 18.62
N GLN A 290 -12.15 9.30 18.55
CA GLN A 290 -11.25 8.76 17.51
C GLN A 290 -10.04 8.04 18.15
N HIS A 291 -10.29 6.99 18.94
CA HIS A 291 -9.35 6.31 19.88
C HIS A 291 -9.01 7.12 21.14
N HIS A 292 -8.64 8.38 20.95
CA HIS A 292 -8.66 9.45 21.95
C HIS A 292 -9.86 10.34 21.67
N TRP A 293 -10.28 11.16 22.63
CA TRP A 293 -11.26 12.19 22.31
C TRP A 293 -10.57 13.33 21.59
N CYS A 294 -11.17 13.80 20.51
CA CYS A 294 -10.65 14.84 19.65
C CYS A 294 -11.64 16.00 19.63
N ILE A 295 -11.20 17.23 19.89
CA ILE A 295 -11.96 18.44 19.58
C ILE A 295 -11.40 19.00 18.27
N PRO A 296 -12.05 18.75 17.11
CA PRO A 296 -11.50 19.13 15.82
C PRO A 296 -11.78 20.59 15.50
N PHE A 297 -10.82 21.24 14.86
CA PHE A 297 -10.91 22.62 14.40
C PHE A 297 -10.22 22.81 13.04
N ALA A 298 -10.58 23.88 12.35
CA ALA A 298 -9.90 24.32 11.12
C ALA A 298 -9.73 25.84 11.12
N VAL A 299 -8.54 26.29 10.72
CA VAL A 299 -8.14 27.70 10.78
C VAL A 299 -7.50 28.09 9.46
N ASP A 300 -8.00 29.14 8.83
CA ASP A 300 -7.40 29.71 7.62
C ASP A 300 -6.58 30.95 7.98
N SER A 301 -5.29 30.96 7.62
CA SER A 301 -4.40 32.09 7.93
C SER A 301 -3.18 32.18 7.02
N ASN A 302 -2.84 33.40 6.61
CA ASN A 302 -1.53 33.74 6.06
C ASN A 302 -1.10 35.13 6.57
N PRO A 303 -0.01 35.27 7.34
CA PRO A 303 0.94 34.24 7.77
C PRO A 303 0.35 33.27 8.81
N PRO A 304 1.05 32.15 9.07
CA PRO A 304 0.58 31.12 10.00
C PRO A 304 0.16 31.66 11.37
N ALA A 305 -0.98 31.19 11.88
CA ALA A 305 -1.50 31.56 13.18
C ALA A 305 -0.79 30.82 14.34
N THR A 306 -0.91 31.39 15.54
CA THR A 306 -0.54 30.75 16.81
C THR A 306 -1.80 30.34 17.56
N PHE A 307 -1.72 29.24 18.32
CA PHE A 307 -2.86 28.59 18.97
C PHE A 307 -2.74 28.65 20.49
N LYS A 308 -3.83 28.99 21.19
CA LYS A 308 -3.92 29.00 22.66
C LYS A 308 -5.27 28.44 23.12
N TRP A 309 -5.25 27.52 24.07
CA TRP A 309 -6.47 26.92 24.64
C TRP A 309 -6.83 27.46 26.02
N LEU A 310 -8.12 27.66 26.27
CA LEU A 310 -8.68 27.87 27.60
C LEU A 310 -9.65 26.73 27.95
N TYR A 311 -9.58 26.24 29.18
CA TYR A 311 -10.55 25.32 29.79
C TYR A 311 -11.26 26.03 30.93
N ASN A 312 -12.59 26.18 30.84
CA ASN A 312 -13.42 26.92 31.80
C ASN A 312 -12.86 28.32 32.11
N ASN A 313 -12.45 29.06 31.07
CA ASN A 313 -11.82 30.39 31.14
C ASN A 313 -10.43 30.45 31.81
N MET A 314 -9.80 29.32 32.11
CA MET A 314 -8.41 29.25 32.58
C MET A 314 -7.51 28.70 31.48
N THR A 315 -6.27 29.15 31.41
CA THR A 315 -5.31 28.63 30.42
C THR A 315 -5.13 27.13 30.56
N LEU A 316 -5.41 26.38 29.49
CA LEU A 316 -5.20 24.94 29.45
C LEU A 316 -3.72 24.67 29.18
N ALA A 317 -3.03 24.10 30.16
CA ALA A 317 -1.67 23.65 29.98
C ALA A 317 -1.66 22.33 29.22
N GLU A 318 -0.95 22.28 28.08
CA GLU A 318 -0.78 21.04 27.34
C GLU A 318 0.12 20.05 28.10
N THR A 319 -0.25 18.78 28.07
CA THR A 319 0.42 17.67 28.75
C THR A 319 0.51 16.47 27.81
N LEU A 320 1.19 15.40 28.24
CA LEU A 320 1.24 14.11 27.52
C LEU A 320 -0.15 13.48 27.24
N TYR A 321 -1.20 13.93 27.94
CA TYR A 321 -2.56 13.41 27.82
C TYR A 321 -3.55 14.41 27.21
N THR A 322 -3.19 15.70 27.15
CA THR A 322 -4.00 16.77 26.56
C THR A 322 -3.09 17.65 25.71
N TYR A 323 -3.12 17.50 24.38
CA TYR A 323 -2.20 18.22 23.49
C TYR A 323 -2.87 18.60 22.18
N THR A 324 -2.39 19.67 21.57
CA THR A 324 -2.86 20.10 20.24
C THR A 324 -1.96 19.49 19.18
N GLU A 325 -2.55 18.84 18.19
CA GLU A 325 -1.82 18.34 17.03
C GLU A 325 -2.46 18.93 15.76
N LEU A 326 -1.61 19.55 14.94
CA LEU A 326 -2.00 20.07 13.64
C LEU A 326 -1.83 18.94 12.62
N ILE A 327 -2.92 18.62 11.93
CA ILE A 327 -2.95 17.63 10.85
C ILE A 327 -2.37 18.33 9.62
N ARG A 328 -1.17 17.90 9.21
CA ARG A 328 -0.50 18.45 8.03
C ARG A 328 -1.04 17.78 6.78
N ASP A 329 -2.14 18.30 6.25
CA ASP A 329 -2.62 17.94 4.92
C ASP A 329 -1.95 18.86 3.87
N ALA A 330 -1.26 18.26 2.90
CA ALA A 330 -0.50 18.99 1.89
C ALA A 330 -1.37 19.66 0.80
N ALA A 331 -2.71 19.65 0.94
CA ALA A 331 -3.65 20.02 -0.11
C ALA A 331 -4.58 21.20 0.22
N ASP A 332 -4.67 21.66 1.47
CA ASP A 332 -5.70 22.64 1.88
C ASP A 332 -5.23 24.11 1.82
N GLY A 333 -4.14 24.38 1.09
CA GLY A 333 -3.63 25.75 0.90
C GLY A 333 -3.18 26.37 2.22
N SER A 334 -3.83 27.46 2.64
CA SER A 334 -3.56 28.17 3.91
C SER A 334 -4.39 27.69 5.10
N ILE A 335 -5.25 26.69 4.89
CA ILE A 335 -6.08 26.11 5.94
C ILE A 335 -5.24 25.10 6.74
N GLN A 336 -5.27 25.24 8.05
CA GLN A 336 -4.64 24.36 9.00
C GLN A 336 -5.74 23.61 9.76
N HIS A 337 -5.79 22.30 9.55
CA HIS A 337 -6.63 21.40 10.32
C HIS A 337 -5.89 20.98 11.59
N GLY A 338 -6.62 20.84 12.70
CA GLY A 338 -6.03 20.42 13.94
C GLY A 338 -7.05 19.82 14.89
N CYS A 339 -6.52 19.20 15.92
CA CYS A 339 -7.32 18.61 16.96
C CYS A 339 -6.68 18.82 18.34
N LEU A 340 -7.49 19.18 19.33
CA LEU A 340 -7.11 19.02 20.73
C LEU A 340 -7.45 17.61 21.17
N PHE A 341 -6.43 16.81 21.41
CA PHE A 341 -6.56 15.43 21.84
C PHE A 341 -6.65 15.33 23.36
N LEU A 342 -7.53 14.46 23.85
CA LEU A 342 -7.66 14.08 25.26
C LEU A 342 -7.61 12.56 25.38
N ASN A 343 -6.61 12.04 26.09
CA ASN A 343 -6.43 10.62 26.34
C ASN A 343 -7.25 10.17 27.55
N LYS A 344 -8.24 9.29 27.33
CA LYS A 344 -9.12 8.74 28.38
C LYS A 344 -9.68 9.82 29.33
N PRO A 345 -10.31 10.89 28.81
CA PRO A 345 -10.93 11.90 29.64
C PRO A 345 -12.02 11.27 30.53
N THR A 346 -12.18 11.86 31.70
CA THR A 346 -13.23 11.52 32.67
C THR A 346 -14.21 12.67 32.80
N HIS A 347 -15.25 12.52 33.61
CA HIS A 347 -16.19 13.62 33.91
C HIS A 347 -15.51 14.90 34.41
N ILE A 348 -14.29 14.81 34.97
CA ILE A 348 -13.51 15.99 35.44
C ILE A 348 -13.01 16.88 34.29
N ASN A 349 -12.98 16.32 33.07
CA ASN A 349 -12.61 17.02 31.86
C ASN A 349 -13.84 17.64 31.16
N ASN A 350 -15.05 17.43 31.68
CA ASN A 350 -16.23 18.05 31.10
C ASN A 350 -16.22 19.57 31.37
N GLY A 351 -16.44 20.38 30.34
CA GLY A 351 -16.47 21.84 30.48
C GLY A 351 -16.26 22.57 29.17
N ASN A 352 -16.14 23.90 29.25
CA ASN A 352 -16.01 24.75 28.07
C ASN A 352 -14.54 24.86 27.62
N TYR A 353 -14.28 24.47 26.37
CA TYR A 353 -12.99 24.59 25.70
C TYR A 353 -13.05 25.75 24.71
N THR A 354 -12.21 26.77 24.92
CA THR A 354 -12.10 27.92 24.01
C THR A 354 -10.76 27.88 23.29
N LEU A 355 -10.80 27.83 21.97
CA LEU A 355 -9.62 27.98 21.12
C LEU A 355 -9.47 29.46 20.75
N ILE A 356 -8.28 30.01 21.00
CA ILE A 356 -7.89 31.35 20.59
C ILE A 356 -6.79 31.21 19.53
N VAL A 357 -7.00 31.84 18.38
CA VAL A 357 -6.04 31.87 17.28
C VAL A 357 -5.66 33.31 16.94
N GLU A 358 -4.37 33.57 16.74
CA GLU A 358 -3.87 34.92 16.43
C GLU A 358 -2.71 34.88 15.43
N ASN A 359 -2.72 35.83 14.49
CA ASN A 359 -1.59 36.12 13.61
C ASN A 359 -1.27 37.63 13.65
N LYS A 360 -0.26 38.09 12.90
CA LYS A 360 0.15 39.51 12.91
C LYS A 360 -0.93 40.48 12.41
N LEU A 361 -2.00 39.98 11.77
CA LEU A 361 -3.05 40.78 11.13
C LEU A 361 -4.39 40.73 11.88
N GLY A 362 -4.62 39.74 12.74
CA GLY A 362 -5.89 39.60 13.46
C GLY A 362 -5.90 38.49 14.52
N ARG A 363 -7.04 38.36 15.20
CA ARG A 363 -7.32 37.37 16.24
C ARG A 363 -8.76 36.89 16.15
N ASP A 364 -8.97 35.58 16.32
CA ASP A 364 -10.29 34.95 16.34
C ASP A 364 -10.38 33.92 17.48
N GLN A 365 -11.60 33.57 17.91
CA GLN A 365 -11.82 32.57 18.96
C GLN A 365 -13.21 31.93 18.87
N ALA A 366 -13.31 30.65 19.25
CA ALA A 366 -14.59 29.98 19.48
C ALA A 366 -14.52 29.07 20.71
N THR A 367 -15.70 28.75 21.25
CA THR A 367 -15.88 27.91 22.43
C THR A 367 -16.79 26.74 22.10
N VAL A 368 -16.42 25.55 22.57
CA VAL A 368 -17.21 24.32 22.48
C VAL A 368 -17.32 23.65 23.85
N ASN A 369 -18.39 22.91 24.09
CA ASN A 369 -18.59 22.19 25.34
C ASN A 369 -18.08 20.76 25.21
N GLY A 370 -17.01 20.45 25.96
CA GLY A 370 -16.48 19.11 26.06
C GLY A 370 -17.33 18.23 26.98
N LYS A 371 -17.98 17.21 26.44
CA LYS A 371 -18.71 16.19 27.22
C LYS A 371 -18.15 14.81 26.93
N PHE A 372 -17.38 14.27 27.87
CA PHE A 372 -16.58 13.06 27.68
C PHE A 372 -17.11 11.85 28.45
N MET A 373 -17.87 12.07 29.52
CA MET A 373 -18.46 11.02 30.35
C MET A 373 -19.65 11.58 31.15
N ASP A 374 -20.74 10.82 31.23
CA ASP A 374 -21.90 11.16 32.08
C ASP A 374 -21.57 10.92 33.56
N ASN A 375 -22.18 11.68 34.47
CA ASN A 375 -21.99 11.52 35.92
C ASN A 375 -22.60 10.16 36.37
N PRO A 376 -21.79 9.18 36.81
CA PRO A 376 -22.30 7.87 37.18
C PRO A 376 -22.91 7.83 38.58
N PHE A 377 -22.86 8.92 39.35
CA PHE A 377 -23.28 8.97 40.76
C PHE A 377 -24.60 9.68 41.01
N ASP A 378 -25.15 10.39 40.02
CA ASP A 378 -26.46 11.04 40.13
C ASP A 378 -27.34 10.73 38.90
N PRO A 379 -28.34 9.83 39.01
CA PRO A 379 -29.25 9.51 37.92
C PRO A 379 -30.26 10.64 37.62
N PHE A 380 -30.34 11.68 38.45
CA PHE A 380 -31.23 12.84 38.25
C PHE A 380 -30.49 14.11 37.81
N ASP A 381 -29.16 14.15 37.94
CA ASP A 381 -28.27 15.20 37.43
C ASP A 381 -27.02 14.60 36.78
N GLN A 382 -27.23 13.93 35.64
CA GLN A 382 -26.17 13.29 34.85
C GLN A 382 -25.12 14.29 34.32
N GLU A 383 -25.41 15.59 34.33
CA GLU A 383 -24.50 16.68 33.95
C GLU A 383 -23.85 17.39 35.16
N GLY A 384 -24.17 16.98 36.39
CA GLY A 384 -23.70 17.60 37.62
C GLY A 384 -22.20 17.40 37.88
N ILE A 385 -21.53 18.45 38.35
CA ILE A 385 -20.12 18.41 38.78
C ILE A 385 -20.02 17.57 40.06
N ILE A 386 -19.16 16.54 40.07
CA ILE A 386 -18.84 15.82 41.31
C ILE A 386 -18.10 16.79 42.24
N PRO A 387 -18.63 17.12 43.43
CA PRO A 387 -17.93 17.99 44.36
C PRO A 387 -16.67 17.27 44.85
N VAL A 388 -15.51 17.75 44.39
CA VAL A 388 -14.23 17.46 45.04
C VAL A 388 -14.37 18.00 46.46
N LEU A 389 -14.20 17.14 47.47
CA LEU A 389 -14.08 17.54 48.86
C LEU A 389 -12.84 18.45 49.00
N THR A 390 -13.01 19.73 48.73
CA THR A 390 -12.11 20.76 49.20
C THR A 390 -12.31 20.83 50.71
N VAL A 391 -11.43 20.17 51.45
CA VAL A 391 -11.31 20.40 52.89
C VAL A 391 -10.84 21.84 53.06
N ASP A 392 -11.80 22.71 53.36
CA ASP A 392 -11.58 24.11 53.73
C ASP A 392 -10.89 24.14 55.12
N PRO A 393 -9.77 24.85 55.32
CA PRO A 393 -8.99 24.79 56.56
C PRO A 393 -9.63 25.47 57.79
N THR A 394 -10.90 25.87 57.73
CA THR A 394 -11.49 26.78 58.72
C THR A 394 -12.86 26.32 59.24
N ALA A 395 -12.91 25.18 59.93
CA ALA A 395 -14.05 24.86 60.81
C ALA A 395 -13.61 24.10 62.06
N PRO A 396 -14.12 24.45 63.26
CA PRO A 396 -13.59 23.96 64.53
C PRO A 396 -14.01 22.52 64.81
N THR A 397 -13.04 21.76 65.27
CA THR A 397 -13.08 20.38 65.75
C THR A 397 -14.04 20.22 66.94
N ASN A 398 -14.94 19.22 66.87
CA ASN A 398 -15.43 18.52 68.05
C ASN A 398 -15.53 17.02 67.79
N GLN A 399 -14.63 16.34 68.49
CA GLN A 399 -14.36 14.92 68.69
C GLN A 399 -15.50 13.91 68.42
N SER A 400 -15.15 12.87 67.67
CA SER A 400 -15.22 11.49 68.16
C SER A 400 -14.01 10.71 67.61
N THR A 401 -13.01 10.53 68.48
CA THR A 401 -11.83 9.68 68.28
C THR A 401 -12.25 8.22 68.12
N GLU A 402 -12.15 7.69 66.91
CA GLU A 402 -11.85 6.27 66.71
C GLU A 402 -10.42 6.16 66.19
N THR A 403 -9.57 5.64 67.08
CA THR A 403 -8.16 5.33 66.85
C THR A 403 -8.06 4.15 65.88
N GLU A 404 -7.96 4.42 64.57
CA GLU A 404 -7.45 3.41 63.64
C GLU A 404 -5.93 3.26 63.83
N LYS A 405 -5.61 2.08 64.35
CA LYS A 405 -4.30 1.66 64.85
C LYS A 405 -3.21 1.70 63.78
N LEU A 406 -2.10 2.33 64.16
CA LEU A 406 -0.76 2.19 63.59
C LEU A 406 -0.17 0.75 63.74
N GLU A 407 -1.00 -0.27 64.03
CA GLU A 407 -0.58 -1.67 64.17
C GLU A 407 -0.71 -2.48 62.86
N SER A 408 -1.51 -2.05 61.87
CA SER A 408 -1.75 -2.85 60.65
C SER A 408 -0.59 -2.83 59.64
N ARG A 409 0.18 -1.72 59.58
CA ARG A 409 1.34 -1.61 58.67
C ARG A 409 2.55 -2.41 59.15
N VAL A 410 2.74 -2.58 60.46
CA VAL A 410 3.85 -3.38 61.01
C VAL A 410 3.57 -4.88 60.84
N PHE A 411 2.32 -5.30 61.00
CA PHE A 411 1.92 -6.70 60.83
C PHE A 411 2.05 -7.18 59.37
N GLY A 412 1.67 -6.36 58.39
CA GLY A 412 1.78 -6.70 56.97
C GLY A 412 3.24 -6.89 56.49
N VAL A 413 4.15 -6.06 56.99
CA VAL A 413 5.58 -6.14 56.63
C VAL A 413 6.24 -7.36 57.28
N SER A 414 5.91 -7.68 58.54
CA SER A 414 6.44 -8.88 59.22
C SER A 414 5.95 -10.18 58.57
N VAL A 415 4.71 -10.23 58.07
CA VAL A 415 4.17 -11.41 57.36
C VAL A 415 4.84 -11.57 55.99
N ALA A 416 5.05 -10.49 55.24
CA ALA A 416 5.72 -10.54 53.95
C ALA A 416 7.17 -11.02 54.06
N VAL A 417 7.91 -10.54 55.07
CA VAL A 417 9.28 -10.99 55.34
C VAL A 417 9.30 -12.46 55.80
N GLY A 418 8.34 -12.88 56.62
CA GLY A 418 8.19 -14.28 57.03
C GLY A 418 7.95 -15.23 55.84
N LEU A 419 7.09 -14.83 54.90
CA LEU A 419 6.81 -15.59 53.68
C LEU A 419 8.03 -15.67 52.75
N ALA A 420 8.78 -14.58 52.61
CA ALA A 420 10.00 -14.56 51.81
C ALA A 420 11.09 -15.48 52.39
N VAL A 421 11.28 -15.47 53.72
CA VAL A 421 12.22 -16.37 54.39
C VAL A 421 11.79 -17.83 54.26
N PHE A 422 10.49 -18.10 54.35
CA PHE A 422 9.95 -19.46 54.15
C PHE A 422 10.16 -19.95 52.71
N ALA A 423 9.93 -19.11 51.71
CA ALA A 423 10.19 -19.44 50.31
C ALA A 423 11.68 -19.72 50.05
N CYS A 424 12.58 -18.88 50.57
CA CYS A 424 14.02 -19.06 50.41
C CYS A 424 14.54 -20.33 51.11
N THR A 425 14.03 -20.63 52.31
CA THR A 425 14.40 -21.85 53.05
C THR A 425 13.84 -23.11 52.37
N PHE A 426 12.63 -23.06 51.84
CA PHE A 426 12.04 -24.15 51.05
C PHE A 426 12.84 -24.43 49.77
N LEU A 427 13.27 -23.39 49.05
CA LEU A 427 14.12 -23.53 47.86
C LEU A 427 15.49 -24.12 48.21
N LEU A 428 16.11 -23.70 49.31
CA LEU A 428 17.37 -24.28 49.79
C LEU A 428 17.22 -25.76 50.17
N ILE A 429 16.13 -26.12 50.84
CA ILE A 429 15.83 -27.52 51.18
C ILE A 429 15.59 -28.34 49.91
N MET A 430 14.84 -27.82 48.94
CA MET A 430 14.63 -28.46 47.64
C MET A 430 15.95 -28.71 46.91
N VAL A 431 16.85 -27.71 46.86
CA VAL A 431 18.18 -27.86 46.24
C VAL A 431 19.02 -28.90 46.95
N VAL A 432 18.98 -28.95 48.29
CA VAL A 432 19.67 -29.98 49.08
C VAL A 432 19.06 -31.36 48.87
N VAL A 433 17.73 -31.47 48.77
CA VAL A 433 17.02 -32.73 48.50
C VAL A 433 17.30 -33.23 47.08
N ILE A 434 17.35 -32.34 46.09
CA ILE A 434 17.72 -32.67 44.71
C ILE A 434 19.18 -33.13 44.65
N ASN A 435 20.10 -32.42 45.31
CA ASN A 435 21.50 -32.82 45.38
C ASN A 435 21.73 -34.12 46.16
N LYS A 436 20.90 -34.43 47.17
CA LYS A 436 21.02 -35.63 48.00
C LYS A 436 20.28 -36.85 47.42
N CYS A 437 19.17 -36.64 46.70
CA CYS A 437 18.43 -37.69 46.00
C CYS A 437 19.02 -38.01 44.61
N GLY A 438 19.70 -37.05 43.99
CA GLY A 438 20.43 -37.26 42.72
C GLY A 438 21.63 -38.22 42.83
N GLN A 439 22.08 -38.54 44.04
CA GLN A 439 23.20 -39.48 44.26
C GLN A 439 22.81 -40.96 44.39
N HIS A 440 21.52 -41.33 44.39
CA HIS A 440 21.12 -42.73 44.63
C HIS A 440 20.14 -43.38 43.65
N SER A 441 19.79 -42.75 42.53
CA SER A 441 18.98 -43.39 41.48
C SER A 441 19.84 -43.88 40.31
N LYS A 442 20.26 -45.13 40.37
CA LYS A 442 20.93 -45.88 39.30
C LYS A 442 19.87 -46.55 38.41
N PHE A 443 19.61 -46.01 37.22
CA PHE A 443 19.26 -46.77 36.01
C PHE A 443 19.80 -45.99 34.82
N GLY A 444 20.73 -46.61 34.11
CA GLY A 444 21.57 -45.95 33.11
C GLY A 444 21.17 -46.35 31.69
N ILE A 445 21.50 -45.47 30.75
CA ILE A 445 22.02 -45.76 29.40
C ILE A 445 22.96 -44.59 29.05
N HIS A 446 24.08 -44.91 28.43
CA HIS A 446 25.31 -44.15 28.25
C HIS A 446 25.19 -42.66 27.86
N ARG A 447 25.82 -41.78 28.66
CA ARG A 447 26.22 -40.42 28.28
C ARG A 447 27.72 -40.44 27.96
N SER A 448 28.08 -40.45 26.68
CA SER A 448 29.42 -40.07 26.25
C SER A 448 29.54 -38.56 26.32
N SER A 449 30.50 -38.12 27.11
CA SER A 449 30.98 -36.77 27.30
C SER A 449 31.50 -36.13 26.02
N VAL A 450 30.90 -35.03 25.58
CA VAL A 450 31.60 -33.85 25.02
C VAL A 450 30.77 -32.62 25.41
N LEU A 451 31.26 -31.85 26.38
CA LEU A 451 30.89 -30.44 26.55
C LEU A 451 31.53 -29.69 25.37
N GLY A 452 30.78 -29.55 24.27
CA GLY A 452 31.09 -28.59 23.22
C GLY A 452 30.46 -27.27 23.62
N THR A 453 31.27 -26.22 23.72
CA THR A 453 30.81 -24.84 23.94
C THR A 453 29.90 -24.41 22.78
N GLU A 454 29.07 -23.39 22.99
CA GLU A 454 28.14 -22.82 21.99
C GLU A 454 28.79 -22.49 20.62
N ASP A 455 30.13 -22.48 20.55
CA ASP A 455 30.92 -22.33 19.33
C ASP A 455 30.87 -23.55 18.37
N ASP A 456 30.64 -24.79 18.84
CA ASP A 456 30.68 -25.97 17.97
C ASP A 456 29.44 -26.12 17.07
N LEU A 457 28.27 -25.62 17.49
CA LEU A 457 27.10 -25.51 16.60
C LEU A 457 27.25 -24.37 15.59
N ALA A 458 27.96 -23.31 15.95
CA ALA A 458 28.31 -22.24 15.01
C ALA A 458 29.29 -22.72 13.92
N ILE A 459 30.08 -23.76 14.19
CA ILE A 459 31.00 -24.37 13.21
C ILE A 459 30.24 -25.15 12.13
N SER A 460 29.15 -25.84 12.47
CA SER A 460 28.33 -26.57 11.47
C SER A 460 27.66 -25.63 10.44
N LEU A 461 27.42 -24.37 10.80
CA LEU A 461 26.88 -23.35 9.91
C LEU A 461 27.97 -22.58 9.11
N ARG A 462 29.26 -22.68 9.50
CA ARG A 462 30.38 -22.03 8.79
C ARG A 462 30.90 -22.85 7.60
N PHE A 463 30.63 -24.16 7.54
CA PHE A 463 31.13 -25.05 6.47
C PHE A 463 30.41 -24.92 5.10
N MET A 464 29.50 -23.95 4.91
CA MET A 464 28.70 -23.82 3.69
C MET A 464 29.24 -22.83 2.65
N ASN A 465 30.45 -22.29 2.83
CA ASN A 465 31.12 -21.45 1.83
C ASN A 465 32.16 -22.23 1.03
N PHE A 466 31.74 -23.01 0.03
CA PHE A 466 32.58 -23.36 -1.11
C PHE A 466 31.71 -23.48 -2.36
N GLY A 467 31.75 -22.45 -3.20
CA GLY A 467 30.98 -22.42 -4.44
C GLY A 467 31.09 -21.14 -5.27
N ALA A 468 32.14 -20.32 -5.11
CA ALA A 468 32.61 -19.36 -6.12
C ALA A 468 33.97 -18.79 -5.69
N SER A 469 34.91 -18.64 -6.61
CA SER A 469 36.17 -17.91 -6.42
C SER A 469 36.53 -17.27 -7.78
N PRO A 470 37.44 -16.26 -7.85
CA PRO A 470 37.47 -15.00 -7.08
C PRO A 470 37.92 -13.77 -7.93
N LEU A 471 37.80 -12.55 -7.36
CA LEU A 471 38.55 -11.27 -7.50
C LEU A 471 37.58 -10.07 -7.51
N SER A 472 37.82 -8.90 -6.92
CA SER A 472 39.01 -8.34 -6.26
C SER A 472 38.60 -7.24 -5.27
N SER A 473 39.55 -6.90 -4.40
CA SER A 473 39.54 -6.04 -3.24
C SER A 473 39.25 -4.55 -3.47
N ASP A 474 38.70 -3.94 -2.39
CA ASP A 474 38.93 -2.58 -1.86
C ASP A 474 37.65 -1.72 -1.80
N ASP A 475 36.96 -1.70 -0.65
CA ASP A 475 37.20 -0.71 0.42
C ASP A 475 36.10 -0.85 1.51
N ASP A 476 36.53 -0.96 2.77
CA ASP A 476 35.65 -1.04 3.95
C ASP A 476 35.18 0.38 4.33
N THR A 477 33.86 0.62 4.25
CA THR A 477 33.21 1.59 5.15
C THR A 477 31.84 1.06 5.60
N LEU A 478 31.76 0.69 6.89
CA LEU A 478 30.51 0.50 7.62
C LEU A 478 29.77 1.84 7.70
N ASP A 479 28.49 1.88 7.29
CA ASP A 479 27.33 1.96 8.21
C ASP A 479 26.00 2.03 7.42
N SER A 480 25.05 1.11 7.66
CA SER A 480 23.59 1.34 7.63
C SER A 480 22.75 0.05 7.60
N GLY A 481 22.02 -0.14 8.70
CA GLY A 481 20.68 -0.70 8.86
C GLY A 481 20.01 -1.53 7.75
N LEU A 482 19.76 -2.79 8.11
CA LEU A 482 18.52 -3.54 7.89
C LEU A 482 18.10 -3.92 6.45
N SER A 483 18.90 -4.73 5.76
CA SER A 483 18.38 -5.64 4.73
C SER A 483 18.65 -7.09 5.13
N SER A 484 17.71 -7.70 5.88
CA SER A 484 17.74 -9.14 6.14
C SER A 484 16.79 -9.89 5.19
N PHE A 485 16.91 -9.64 3.89
CA PHE A 485 16.31 -10.50 2.87
C PHE A 485 17.36 -11.52 2.44
N VAL A 486 17.03 -12.81 2.56
CA VAL A 486 17.64 -13.81 1.67
C VAL A 486 16.92 -13.62 0.34
N GLU A 487 17.52 -12.89 -0.58
CA GLU A 487 16.96 -12.61 -1.90
C GLU A 487 16.49 -13.91 -2.58
N ASN A 488 15.30 -13.90 -3.17
CA ASN A 488 14.80 -15.05 -3.94
C ASN A 488 15.36 -14.96 -5.37
N PRO A 489 16.23 -15.88 -5.80
CA PRO A 489 16.77 -15.85 -7.17
C PRO A 489 15.67 -16.04 -8.23
N GLN A 490 14.50 -16.57 -7.84
CA GLN A 490 13.36 -16.77 -8.75
C GLN A 490 12.51 -15.51 -8.99
N TYR A 491 12.77 -14.38 -8.30
CA TYR A 491 12.14 -13.09 -8.66
C TYR A 491 12.46 -12.67 -10.11
N PHE A 492 13.56 -13.19 -10.67
CA PHE A 492 14.12 -12.71 -11.95
C PHE A 492 13.91 -13.64 -13.14
N CYS A 493 13.20 -14.77 -13.00
CA CYS A 493 13.05 -15.72 -14.11
C CYS A 493 11.58 -15.98 -14.49
N GLY A 494 11.08 -15.17 -15.42
CA GLY A 494 10.04 -15.62 -16.38
C GLY A 494 8.65 -14.99 -16.29
N ILE A 495 8.23 -14.41 -15.16
CA ILE A 495 6.84 -13.92 -15.00
C ILE A 495 6.66 -12.47 -15.49
N ILE A 496 7.72 -11.65 -15.44
CA ILE A 496 7.63 -10.18 -15.61
C ILE A 496 7.95 -9.72 -17.05
N LYS A 497 8.27 -10.62 -17.99
CA LYS A 497 8.68 -10.21 -19.36
C LYS A 497 7.53 -9.98 -20.36
N GLU A 498 6.28 -10.28 -20.01
CA GLU A 498 5.17 -10.27 -21.00
C GLU A 498 3.91 -9.49 -20.57
N LYS A 499 3.86 -8.89 -19.38
CA LYS A 499 2.75 -8.03 -18.96
C LYS A 499 3.29 -6.74 -18.35
N ASP A 500 3.08 -5.61 -19.03
CA ASP A 500 3.19 -4.26 -18.46
C ASP A 500 2.11 -4.08 -17.37
N MET A 501 2.36 -4.65 -16.19
CA MET A 501 1.50 -4.45 -15.03
C MET A 501 2.02 -3.23 -14.27
N CYS A 502 1.37 -2.10 -14.51
CA CYS A 502 1.63 -0.88 -13.75
C CYS A 502 1.05 -1.03 -12.33
N VAL A 503 1.90 -0.85 -11.32
CA VAL A 503 1.47 -0.74 -9.92
C VAL A 503 0.47 0.42 -9.84
N GLN A 504 -0.74 0.16 -9.34
CA GLN A 504 -1.75 1.21 -9.22
C GLN A 504 -1.27 2.27 -8.20
N HIS A 505 -1.15 3.52 -8.65
CA HIS A 505 -0.83 4.65 -7.79
C HIS A 505 -2.11 5.25 -7.21
N ILE A 506 -2.23 5.21 -5.89
CA ILE A 506 -3.36 5.72 -5.12
C ILE A 506 -2.95 7.08 -4.55
N LYS A 507 -3.74 8.11 -4.83
CA LYS A 507 -3.42 9.47 -4.40
C LYS A 507 -3.57 9.59 -2.89
N ARG A 508 -2.65 10.31 -2.25
CA ARG A 508 -2.66 10.45 -0.78
C ARG A 508 -3.97 11.03 -0.24
N LYS A 509 -4.59 11.96 -0.99
CA LYS A 509 -5.87 12.61 -0.67
C LYS A 509 -7.07 11.66 -0.64
N ASP A 510 -6.97 10.54 -1.38
CA ASP A 510 -8.03 9.55 -1.43
C ASP A 510 -7.97 8.64 -0.19
N ILE A 511 -6.93 8.73 0.65
CA ILE A 511 -6.72 7.90 1.85
C ILE A 511 -6.93 8.72 3.11
N VAL A 512 -7.95 8.35 3.89
CA VAL A 512 -8.24 8.90 5.22
C VAL A 512 -7.89 7.85 6.26
N LEU A 513 -6.74 8.02 6.93
CA LEU A 513 -6.31 7.14 8.01
C LEU A 513 -7.28 7.22 9.19
N LYS A 514 -7.61 6.08 9.80
CA LYS A 514 -8.49 5.99 10.96
C LYS A 514 -7.71 5.68 12.24
N TRP A 515 -7.23 4.46 12.42
CA TRP A 515 -6.45 4.07 13.61
C TRP A 515 -5.41 3.01 13.28
N GLU A 516 -4.39 2.90 14.14
CA GLU A 516 -3.32 1.91 14.02
C GLU A 516 -3.86 0.50 14.34
N LEU A 517 -3.62 -0.46 13.45
CA LEU A 517 -3.93 -1.87 13.63
C LEU A 517 -2.75 -2.63 14.28
N GLY A 518 -1.52 -2.20 13.99
CA GLY A 518 -0.31 -2.74 14.59
C GLY A 518 0.97 -2.15 14.01
N GLU A 519 2.08 -2.48 14.66
CA GLU A 519 3.43 -2.07 14.29
C GLU A 519 4.31 -3.31 14.13
N GLY A 520 5.07 -3.38 13.04
CA GLY A 520 6.07 -4.42 12.85
C GLY A 520 7.39 -3.91 12.29
N ALA A 521 8.24 -4.85 11.88
CA ALA A 521 9.63 -4.56 11.51
C ALA A 521 9.79 -3.57 10.35
N PHE A 522 8.79 -3.49 9.47
CA PHE A 522 8.84 -2.67 8.25
C PHE A 522 8.03 -1.37 8.37
N GLY A 523 7.34 -1.17 9.50
CA GLY A 523 6.57 0.04 9.78
C GLY A 523 5.18 -0.25 10.34
N LYS A 524 4.33 0.78 10.33
CA LYS A 524 3.02 0.76 10.96
C LYS A 524 1.92 0.44 9.96
N VAL A 525 0.90 -0.26 10.42
CA VAL A 525 -0.30 -0.55 9.63
C VAL A 525 -1.51 0.10 10.25
N TYR A 526 -2.30 0.76 9.42
CA TYR A 526 -3.47 1.51 9.82
C TYR A 526 -4.71 0.97 9.11
N LEU A 527 -5.84 1.04 9.79
CA LEU A 527 -7.14 1.05 9.11
C LEU A 527 -7.31 2.43 8.47
N ALA A 528 -7.81 2.48 7.25
CA ALA A 528 -8.16 3.72 6.57
C ALA A 528 -9.45 3.57 5.76
N GLU A 529 -10.08 4.67 5.44
CA GLU A 529 -11.05 4.75 4.35
C GLU A 529 -10.32 5.22 3.08
N CYS A 530 -10.55 4.55 1.97
CA CYS A 530 -10.02 4.93 0.67
C CYS A 530 -11.16 5.20 -0.32
N ALA A 531 -11.15 6.40 -0.90
CA ALA A 531 -12.06 6.81 -1.96
C ALA A 531 -11.51 6.41 -3.35
N ASN A 532 -12.38 6.36 -4.36
CA ASN A 532 -12.00 6.14 -5.76
C ASN A 532 -11.20 4.84 -6.03
N LEU A 533 -11.27 3.86 -5.11
CA LEU A 533 -10.55 2.59 -5.22
C LEU A 533 -11.34 1.53 -6.00
N CYS A 534 -12.67 1.61 -5.93
CA CYS A 534 -13.61 0.74 -6.64
C CYS A 534 -14.67 1.60 -7.34
N PRO A 535 -15.03 1.33 -8.61
CA PRO A 535 -16.03 2.11 -9.34
C PRO A 535 -17.43 2.10 -8.69
N ASP A 536 -17.76 1.00 -8.00
CA ASP A 536 -19.08 0.76 -7.43
C ASP A 536 -19.25 1.32 -6.01
N THR A 537 -18.18 1.84 -5.41
CA THR A 537 -18.16 2.27 -4.01
C THR A 537 -17.39 3.57 -3.84
N ASP A 538 -18.09 4.62 -3.41
CA ASP A 538 -17.51 5.94 -3.16
C ASP A 538 -16.33 5.89 -2.16
N LYS A 539 -16.45 5.05 -1.12
CA LYS A 539 -15.43 4.83 -0.10
C LYS A 539 -15.44 3.38 0.36
N MET A 540 -14.26 2.83 0.66
CA MET A 540 -14.11 1.50 1.24
C MET A 540 -13.04 1.45 2.33
N LEU A 541 -13.20 0.53 3.29
CA LEU A 541 -12.20 0.28 4.32
C LEU A 541 -11.01 -0.50 3.76
N VAL A 542 -9.80 -0.04 4.05
CA VAL A 542 -8.53 -0.61 3.60
C VAL A 542 -7.51 -0.69 4.74
N ALA A 543 -6.51 -1.55 4.60
CA ALA A 543 -5.35 -1.57 5.46
C ALA A 543 -4.17 -0.86 4.75
N ILE A 544 -3.54 0.10 5.43
CA ILE A 544 -2.43 0.91 4.90
C ILE A 544 -1.15 0.54 5.64
N LYS A 545 -0.18 -0.05 4.94
CA LYS A 545 1.16 -0.36 5.47
C LYS A 545 2.14 0.75 5.09
N THR A 546 2.61 1.48 6.08
CA THR A 546 3.58 2.58 5.94
C THR A 546 5.00 2.10 6.17
N LEU A 547 5.99 2.66 5.47
CA LEU A 547 7.41 2.42 5.74
C LEU A 547 8.01 3.50 6.63
N LYS A 548 8.79 3.08 7.63
CA LYS A 548 9.38 3.97 8.65
C LYS A 548 10.64 4.71 8.18
N VAL A 549 11.43 4.14 7.28
CA VAL A 549 12.74 4.69 6.87
C VAL A 549 12.93 4.51 5.37
N THR A 550 13.11 5.62 4.67
CA THR A 550 13.35 5.65 3.23
C THR A 550 14.81 5.99 2.94
N ASN A 551 15.62 4.98 2.69
CA ASN A 551 16.87 5.12 1.95
C ASN A 551 16.66 4.54 0.54
N GLU A 552 17.58 4.78 -0.39
CA GLU A 552 17.38 4.39 -1.79
C GLU A 552 17.18 2.86 -1.95
N SER A 553 17.86 2.06 -1.11
CA SER A 553 17.67 0.61 -1.11
C SER A 553 16.29 0.18 -0.60
N THR A 554 15.75 0.80 0.45
CA THR A 554 14.39 0.47 0.93
C THR A 554 13.30 0.93 -0.04
N ARG A 555 13.53 2.00 -0.82
CA ARG A 555 12.63 2.41 -1.91
C ARG A 555 12.61 1.37 -3.04
N GLN A 556 13.78 0.84 -3.42
CA GLN A 556 13.87 -0.22 -4.42
C GLN A 556 13.22 -1.53 -3.95
N ASP A 557 13.41 -1.90 -2.68
CA ASP A 557 12.74 -3.06 -2.07
C ASP A 557 11.22 -2.89 -2.08
N PHE A 558 10.74 -1.70 -1.71
CA PHE A 558 9.32 -1.35 -1.74
C PHE A 558 8.72 -1.50 -3.14
N GLN A 559 9.39 -0.97 -4.15
CA GLN A 559 8.92 -1.03 -5.53
C GLN A 559 8.88 -2.48 -6.04
N ARG A 560 9.94 -3.27 -5.76
CA ARG A 560 9.98 -4.70 -6.08
C ARG A 560 8.86 -5.49 -5.40
N GLU A 561 8.60 -5.23 -4.13
CA GLU A 561 7.51 -5.86 -3.37
C GLU A 561 6.14 -5.47 -3.95
N ALA A 562 5.93 -4.19 -4.30
CA ALA A 562 4.68 -3.72 -4.92
C ALA A 562 4.41 -4.32 -6.30
N GLU A 563 5.44 -4.43 -7.16
CA GLU A 563 5.34 -5.07 -8.47
C GLU A 563 4.94 -6.55 -8.34
N LEU A 564 5.57 -7.25 -7.39
CA LEU A 564 5.25 -8.64 -7.12
C LEU A 564 3.81 -8.83 -6.62
N LEU A 565 3.40 -8.02 -5.65
CA LEU A 565 2.05 -8.08 -5.06
C LEU A 565 0.96 -7.74 -6.09
N THR A 566 1.26 -6.91 -7.09
CA THR A 566 0.32 -6.57 -8.17
C THR A 566 -0.08 -7.80 -9.00
N VAL A 567 0.83 -8.77 -9.16
CA VAL A 567 0.60 -10.01 -9.91
C VAL A 567 -0.16 -11.06 -9.08
N LEU A 568 -0.06 -11.00 -7.75
CA LEU A 568 -0.68 -11.99 -6.85
C LEU A 568 -2.15 -11.67 -6.58
N GLN A 569 -3.04 -12.07 -7.49
CA GLN A 569 -4.50 -11.89 -7.35
C GLN A 569 -5.24 -13.23 -7.29
N HIS A 570 -5.79 -13.56 -6.11
CA HIS A 570 -6.55 -14.79 -5.91
C HIS A 570 -7.46 -14.64 -4.68
N GLU A 571 -8.58 -15.39 -4.63
CA GLU A 571 -9.59 -15.30 -3.56
C GLU A 571 -9.00 -15.49 -2.15
N HIS A 572 -8.01 -16.37 -2.02
CA HIS A 572 -7.33 -16.70 -0.76
C HIS A 572 -5.93 -16.10 -0.61
N ILE A 573 -5.63 -15.04 -1.36
CA ILE A 573 -4.44 -14.19 -1.17
C ILE A 573 -4.94 -12.78 -0.85
N VAL A 574 -4.33 -12.12 0.15
CA VAL A 574 -4.76 -10.77 0.55
C VAL A 574 -4.56 -9.82 -0.62
N ARG A 575 -5.65 -9.20 -1.05
CA ARG A 575 -5.70 -8.31 -2.20
C ARG A 575 -4.90 -7.06 -1.93
N PHE A 576 -3.92 -6.84 -2.80
CA PHE A 576 -3.17 -5.60 -2.90
C PHE A 576 -3.87 -4.67 -3.90
N TYR A 577 -4.10 -3.43 -3.50
CA TYR A 577 -4.75 -2.42 -4.35
C TYR A 577 -3.76 -1.48 -5.02
N GLY A 578 -2.59 -1.24 -4.43
CA GLY A 578 -1.63 -0.30 -4.98
C GLY A 578 -0.76 0.39 -3.95
N VAL A 579 -0.02 1.41 -4.40
CA VAL A 579 0.89 2.20 -3.57
C VAL A 579 0.48 3.67 -3.53
N CYS A 580 0.72 4.33 -2.41
CA CYS A 580 0.78 5.77 -2.32
C CYS A 580 2.25 6.16 -2.21
N ALA A 581 2.80 6.68 -3.33
CA ALA A 581 4.16 7.21 -3.42
C ALA A 581 4.22 8.74 -3.31
N ASP A 582 3.05 9.39 -3.18
CA ASP A 582 2.91 10.84 -3.05
C ASP A 582 3.33 11.28 -1.64
N GLY A 583 4.59 11.67 -1.49
CA GLY A 583 5.17 12.12 -0.22
C GLY A 583 5.61 10.98 0.69
N GLU A 584 5.94 11.33 1.94
CA GLU A 584 6.35 10.38 2.98
C GLU A 584 5.29 10.30 4.09
N PRO A 585 5.08 9.13 4.74
CA PRO A 585 5.75 7.86 4.45
C PRO A 585 5.16 7.16 3.21
N LEU A 586 6.02 6.48 2.43
CA LEU A 586 5.56 5.53 1.41
C LEU A 586 4.58 4.52 2.01
N ALA A 587 3.51 4.20 1.26
CA ALA A 587 2.47 3.33 1.77
C ALA A 587 1.96 2.31 0.73
N MET A 588 1.65 1.11 1.21
CA MET A 588 0.96 0.06 0.45
C MET A 588 -0.48 -0.07 0.93
N VAL A 589 -1.41 -0.24 0.00
CA VAL A 589 -2.85 -0.30 0.27
C VAL A 589 -3.37 -1.71 0.00
N PHE A 590 -4.03 -2.30 1.00
CA PHE A 590 -4.55 -3.67 0.98
C PHE A 590 -6.02 -3.72 1.37
N GLU A 591 -6.69 -4.83 1.07
CA GLU A 591 -8.00 -5.11 1.65
C GLU A 591 -7.95 -5.21 3.17
N TYR A 592 -8.98 -4.66 3.80
CA TYR A 592 -9.11 -4.72 5.24
C TYR A 592 -9.72 -6.07 5.68
N MET A 593 -8.98 -6.79 6.51
CA MET A 593 -9.40 -8.08 7.08
C MET A 593 -9.85 -7.89 8.53
N ARG A 594 -11.17 -7.79 8.72
CA ARG A 594 -11.82 -7.32 9.96
C ARG A 594 -11.38 -8.03 11.24
N HIS A 595 -11.07 -9.32 11.18
CA HIS A 595 -10.74 -10.12 12.36
C HIS A 595 -9.24 -10.27 12.61
N GLY A 596 -8.39 -9.56 11.85
CA GLY A 596 -6.94 -9.56 12.03
C GLY A 596 -6.29 -10.88 11.65
N ASP A 597 -5.17 -11.22 12.29
CA ASP A 597 -4.43 -12.44 12.00
C ASP A 597 -5.09 -13.71 12.55
N LEU A 598 -4.91 -14.81 11.83
CA LEU A 598 -5.54 -16.09 12.14
C LEU A 598 -5.02 -16.69 13.44
N ASN A 599 -3.76 -16.45 13.84
CA ASN A 599 -3.23 -16.98 15.11
C ASN A 599 -4.00 -16.41 16.30
N ARG A 600 -4.14 -15.08 16.35
CA ARG A 600 -4.92 -14.39 17.38
C ARG A 600 -6.39 -14.78 17.34
N PHE A 601 -6.97 -14.91 16.14
CA PHE A 601 -8.33 -15.37 15.96
C PHE A 601 -8.55 -16.78 16.54
N LEU A 602 -7.67 -17.73 16.24
CA LEU A 602 -7.71 -19.09 16.77
C LEU A 602 -7.60 -19.10 18.30
N ARG A 603 -6.65 -18.34 18.87
CA ARG A 603 -6.47 -18.24 20.33
C ARG A 603 -7.71 -17.71 21.04
N ALA A 604 -8.40 -16.73 20.45
CA ALA A 604 -9.64 -16.18 21.00
C ALA A 604 -10.83 -17.17 21.01
N HIS A 605 -10.78 -18.22 20.17
CA HIS A 605 -11.77 -19.30 20.11
C HIS A 605 -11.28 -20.58 20.82
N GLY A 606 -10.07 -20.57 21.39
CA GLY A 606 -9.46 -21.72 22.03
C GLY A 606 -9.98 -22.01 23.44
N PRO A 607 -9.81 -23.24 23.94
CA PRO A 607 -10.17 -23.60 25.32
C PRO A 607 -9.37 -22.79 26.37
N ASP A 608 -8.16 -22.36 26.02
CA ASP A 608 -7.24 -21.60 26.90
C ASP A 608 -7.52 -20.07 26.88
N ALA A 609 -8.53 -19.60 26.13
CA ALA A 609 -8.84 -18.16 25.98
C ALA A 609 -9.14 -17.44 27.29
N ARG A 610 -9.64 -18.16 28.31
CA ARG A 610 -9.95 -17.59 29.65
C ARG A 610 -8.71 -17.31 30.51
N ILE A 611 -7.54 -17.82 30.13
CA ILE A 611 -6.28 -17.68 30.89
C ILE A 611 -5.44 -16.50 30.37
N LEU A 612 -5.70 -16.03 29.14
CA LEU A 612 -4.99 -14.92 28.49
C LEU A 612 -5.65 -13.55 28.79
N ASP A 613 -5.91 -13.29 30.07
CA ASP A 613 -6.68 -12.17 30.66
C ASP A 613 -6.09 -10.74 30.42
N GLU A 614 -5.11 -10.61 29.52
CA GLU A 614 -4.60 -9.31 29.06
C GLU A 614 -5.40 -8.74 27.89
N MET A 615 -6.13 -9.58 27.14
CA MET A 615 -7.02 -9.13 26.07
C MET A 615 -8.46 -9.01 26.59
N LYS A 616 -8.96 -7.78 26.70
CA LYS A 616 -10.37 -7.42 27.00
C LYS A 616 -11.33 -7.87 25.88
N ILE A 617 -11.32 -9.14 25.47
CA ILE A 617 -12.22 -9.70 24.45
C ILE A 617 -13.07 -10.78 25.14
N PRO A 618 -14.41 -10.72 25.04
CA PRO A 618 -15.26 -11.79 25.54
C PRO A 618 -14.87 -13.13 24.89
N PRO A 619 -14.80 -14.24 25.64
CA PRO A 619 -14.47 -15.54 25.07
C PRO A 619 -15.50 -15.88 23.97
N MET A 620 -15.01 -16.08 22.74
CA MET A 620 -15.86 -16.47 21.63
C MET A 620 -16.15 -17.97 21.69
N SER A 621 -17.27 -18.40 21.10
CA SER A 621 -17.61 -19.83 21.00
C SER A 621 -16.50 -20.59 20.30
N GLN A 622 -16.19 -21.81 20.75
CA GLN A 622 -15.18 -22.64 20.10
C GLN A 622 -15.52 -22.91 18.63
N LEU A 623 -14.49 -23.00 17.79
CA LEU A 623 -14.65 -23.34 16.38
C LEU A 623 -15.04 -24.81 16.23
N THR A 624 -16.04 -25.06 15.39
CA THR A 624 -16.44 -26.42 15.03
C THR A 624 -15.42 -27.06 14.08
N LEU A 625 -15.35 -28.40 14.07
CA LEU A 625 -14.47 -29.13 13.15
C LEU A 625 -14.66 -28.72 11.67
N PRO A 626 -15.89 -28.57 11.14
CA PRO A 626 -16.09 -28.08 9.77
C PRO A 626 -15.50 -26.69 9.53
N GLN A 627 -15.59 -25.77 10.51
CA GLN A 627 -14.99 -24.44 10.39
C GLN A 627 -13.46 -24.51 10.36
N MET A 628 -12.84 -25.34 11.19
CA MET A 628 -11.37 -25.55 11.15
C MET A 628 -10.90 -26.15 9.82
N LEU A 629 -11.62 -27.15 9.31
CA LEU A 629 -11.34 -27.74 8.01
C LEU A 629 -11.54 -26.72 6.88
N HIS A 630 -12.54 -25.85 7.00
CA HIS A 630 -12.79 -24.79 6.03
C HIS A 630 -11.66 -23.77 6.01
N ILE A 631 -11.17 -23.32 7.17
CA ILE A 631 -9.98 -22.47 7.30
C ILE A 631 -8.78 -23.12 6.60
N ALA A 632 -8.50 -24.40 6.90
CA ALA A 632 -7.40 -25.13 6.29
C ALA A 632 -7.52 -25.24 4.76
N ALA A 633 -8.72 -25.52 4.26
CA ALA A 633 -8.99 -25.64 2.82
C ALA A 633 -8.77 -24.31 2.07
N GLN A 634 -9.15 -23.17 2.67
CA GLN A 634 -8.92 -21.84 2.09
C GLN A 634 -7.43 -21.53 1.96
N ILE A 635 -6.63 -21.79 3.01
CA ILE A 635 -5.18 -21.61 2.98
C ILE A 635 -4.54 -22.55 1.93
N ALA A 636 -4.97 -23.82 1.88
CA ALA A 636 -4.48 -24.76 0.87
C ALA A 636 -4.79 -24.27 -0.56
N SER A 637 -5.97 -23.68 -0.78
CA SER A 637 -6.33 -23.08 -2.07
C SER A 637 -5.42 -21.91 -2.46
N GLY A 638 -5.07 -21.03 -1.51
CA GLY A 638 -4.10 -19.97 -1.73
C GLY A 638 -2.71 -20.53 -2.08
N MET A 639 -2.27 -21.58 -1.39
CA MET A 639 -0.99 -22.24 -1.68
C MET A 639 -0.97 -22.96 -3.04
N VAL A 640 -2.09 -23.51 -3.51
CA VAL A 640 -2.21 -24.05 -4.88
C VAL A 640 -1.94 -22.94 -5.90
N TYR A 641 -2.52 -21.76 -5.70
CA TYR A 641 -2.30 -20.61 -6.57
C TYR A 641 -0.84 -20.16 -6.57
N LEU A 642 -0.23 -19.96 -5.40
CA LEU A 642 1.19 -19.56 -5.29
C LEU A 642 2.12 -20.58 -5.96
N ALA A 643 1.91 -21.88 -5.71
CA ALA A 643 2.69 -22.95 -6.33
C ALA A 643 2.55 -22.96 -7.87
N SER A 644 1.37 -22.65 -8.41
CA SER A 644 1.16 -22.57 -9.87
C SER A 644 1.98 -21.47 -10.54
N LEU A 645 2.26 -20.40 -9.79
CA LEU A 645 3.13 -19.29 -10.20
C LEU A 645 4.60 -19.53 -9.82
N HIS A 646 4.94 -20.71 -9.31
CA HIS A 646 6.28 -21.02 -8.79
C HIS A 646 6.73 -20.03 -7.69
N PHE A 647 5.78 -19.45 -6.97
CA PHE A 647 6.03 -18.54 -5.86
C PHE A 647 6.17 -19.33 -4.55
N VAL A 648 7.25 -19.06 -3.82
CA VAL A 648 7.57 -19.70 -2.54
C VAL A 648 7.45 -18.65 -1.43
N HIS A 649 6.56 -18.89 -0.46
CA HIS A 649 6.23 -17.96 0.62
C HIS A 649 7.32 -17.90 1.71
N ARG A 650 7.93 -19.03 2.09
CA ARG A 650 9.05 -19.15 3.06
C ARG A 650 8.73 -18.84 4.54
N ASP A 651 7.63 -18.18 4.83
CA ASP A 651 7.16 -17.85 6.20
C ASP A 651 5.64 -18.10 6.34
N LEU A 652 5.17 -19.22 5.76
CA LEU A 652 3.77 -19.62 5.87
C LEU A 652 3.47 -20.08 7.32
N ALA A 653 2.63 -19.31 8.01
CA ALA A 653 2.20 -19.55 9.39
C ALA A 653 0.83 -18.91 9.63
N THR A 654 0.11 -19.31 10.68
CA THR A 654 -1.19 -18.68 10.99
C THR A 654 -1.10 -17.18 11.30
N ARG A 655 0.03 -16.69 11.84
CA ARG A 655 0.29 -15.25 12.06
C ARG A 655 0.36 -14.42 10.77
N ASN A 656 0.60 -15.08 9.63
CA ASN A 656 0.67 -14.48 8.29
C ASN A 656 -0.58 -14.80 7.45
N CYS A 657 -1.62 -15.38 8.06
CA CYS A 657 -2.94 -15.51 7.44
C CYS A 657 -3.89 -14.49 8.10
N LEU A 658 -4.77 -13.87 7.34
CA LEU A 658 -5.75 -12.91 7.84
C LEU A 658 -7.18 -13.44 7.71
N VAL A 659 -8.06 -13.00 8.61
CA VAL A 659 -9.45 -13.42 8.69
C VAL A 659 -10.38 -12.25 8.42
N GLY A 660 -11.21 -12.39 7.38
CA GLY A 660 -12.21 -11.43 6.95
C GLY A 660 -13.61 -11.78 7.43
N GLU A 661 -14.59 -11.00 7.00
CA GLU A 661 -16.00 -11.27 7.30
C GLU A 661 -16.45 -12.63 6.73
N GLY A 662 -17.34 -13.34 7.44
CA GLY A 662 -17.82 -14.65 7.00
C GLY A 662 -16.80 -15.79 7.12
N LEU A 663 -15.75 -15.65 7.92
CA LEU A 663 -14.67 -16.64 8.08
C LEU A 663 -13.86 -16.87 6.78
N VAL A 664 -13.79 -15.85 5.92
CA VAL A 664 -12.91 -15.84 4.75
C VAL A 664 -11.46 -15.72 5.22
N VAL A 665 -10.60 -16.67 4.84
CA VAL A 665 -9.19 -16.69 5.22
C VAL A 665 -8.32 -16.47 4.00
N LYS A 666 -7.35 -15.57 4.12
CA LYS A 666 -6.42 -15.22 3.05
C LYS A 666 -4.99 -15.20 3.55
N ILE A 667 -4.07 -15.67 2.72
CA ILE A 667 -2.63 -15.61 3.00
C ILE A 667 -2.14 -14.19 2.71
N GLY A 668 -1.42 -13.58 3.65
CA GLY A 668 -0.79 -12.27 3.47
C GLY A 668 0.69 -12.32 3.84
N ASP A 669 1.42 -11.26 3.49
CA ASP A 669 2.82 -11.07 3.94
C ASP A 669 2.95 -9.73 4.66
N PHE A 670 2.40 -9.71 5.86
CA PHE A 670 2.49 -8.56 6.72
C PHE A 670 3.48 -8.85 7.83
N GLY A 671 4.74 -8.43 7.62
CA GLY A 671 5.77 -8.33 8.66
C GLY A 671 5.42 -7.41 9.86
N MET A 672 4.13 -7.08 10.02
CA MET A 672 3.45 -6.48 11.17
C MET A 672 3.55 -7.28 12.46
N SER A 673 3.68 -8.60 12.35
CA SER A 673 3.41 -9.50 13.46
C SER A 673 4.66 -9.77 14.33
N ARG A 674 5.85 -9.34 13.87
CA ARG A 674 7.14 -9.75 14.44
C ARG A 674 7.39 -9.32 15.88
N ASP A 675 6.88 -8.19 16.35
CA ASP A 675 7.14 -7.75 17.73
C ASP A 675 6.33 -8.58 18.74
N ILE A 676 5.04 -8.82 18.44
CA ILE A 676 4.16 -9.68 19.25
C ILE A 676 4.60 -11.16 19.17
N TYR A 677 5.05 -11.61 18.01
CA TYR A 677 5.48 -12.99 17.76
C TYR A 677 7.02 -13.15 17.75
N SER A 678 7.75 -12.30 18.49
CA SER A 678 9.22 -12.31 18.48
C SER A 678 9.84 -13.66 18.88
N THR A 679 9.15 -14.43 19.73
CA THR A 679 9.57 -15.78 20.14
C THR A 679 9.48 -16.83 19.03
N ASP A 680 8.73 -16.57 17.95
CA ASP A 680 8.59 -17.46 16.80
C ASP A 680 9.81 -17.42 15.86
N TYR A 681 10.69 -16.43 16.02
CA TYR A 681 11.85 -16.20 15.16
C TYR A 681 13.17 -16.44 15.90
N TYR A 682 14.07 -17.20 15.26
CA TYR A 682 15.42 -17.43 15.74
C TYR A 682 16.44 -16.60 14.96
N ARG A 683 17.41 -16.00 15.66
CA ARG A 683 18.45 -15.16 15.07
C ARG A 683 19.70 -15.99 14.74
N VAL A 684 19.97 -16.19 13.46
CA VAL A 684 21.18 -16.87 12.98
C VAL A 684 22.25 -15.85 12.58
N GLY A 685 23.50 -16.06 13.04
CA GLY A 685 24.65 -15.24 12.65
C GLY A 685 24.55 -13.76 13.04
N GLY A 686 23.75 -13.43 14.06
CA GLY A 686 23.57 -12.08 14.57
C GLY A 686 22.75 -11.12 13.68
N ARG A 687 22.35 -11.54 12.46
CA ARG A 687 21.72 -10.63 11.47
C ARG A 687 20.42 -11.13 10.84
N THR A 688 20.19 -12.44 10.70
CA THR A 688 19.01 -12.97 9.98
C THR A 688 18.03 -13.65 10.93
N MET A 689 16.77 -13.24 10.89
CA MET A 689 15.66 -13.85 11.65
C MET A 689 14.98 -14.93 10.79
N LEU A 690 14.78 -16.14 11.34
CA LEU A 690 14.18 -17.27 10.63
C LEU A 690 13.05 -17.93 11.45
N PRO A 691 11.91 -18.31 10.83
CA PRO A 691 10.80 -18.98 11.51
C PRO A 691 11.07 -20.48 11.69
N ILE A 692 12.16 -20.84 12.38
CA ILE A 692 12.73 -22.21 12.42
C ILE A 692 11.72 -23.31 12.78
N ARG A 693 10.69 -23.01 13.57
CA ARG A 693 9.67 -23.98 14.03
C ARG A 693 8.69 -24.37 12.93
N TRP A 694 8.61 -23.59 11.86
CA TRP A 694 7.83 -23.85 10.65
C TRP A 694 8.70 -24.39 9.50
N MET A 695 10.02 -24.33 9.62
CA MET A 695 10.93 -24.68 8.52
C MET A 695 11.20 -26.18 8.45
N PRO A 696 11.33 -26.75 7.23
CA PRO A 696 11.75 -28.13 7.05
C PRO A 696 13.26 -28.32 7.25
N PRO A 697 13.73 -29.57 7.40
CA PRO A 697 15.13 -29.90 7.63
C PRO A 697 16.08 -29.32 6.57
N GLU A 698 15.72 -29.33 5.28
CA GLU A 698 16.56 -28.80 4.20
C GLU A 698 16.67 -27.28 4.19
N SER A 699 15.65 -26.56 4.69
CA SER A 699 15.72 -25.10 4.81
C SER A 699 16.58 -24.70 6.01
N ILE A 700 16.50 -25.45 7.11
CA ILE A 700 17.33 -25.25 8.31
C ILE A 700 18.80 -25.58 8.00
N MET A 701 19.06 -26.75 7.40
CA MET A 701 20.42 -27.26 7.19
C MET A 701 21.09 -26.71 5.94
N TYR A 702 20.35 -26.48 4.85
CA TYR A 702 20.96 -26.15 3.55
C TYR A 702 20.44 -24.86 2.93
N ARG A 703 19.61 -24.09 3.66
CA ARG A 703 18.99 -22.84 3.17
C ARG A 703 18.21 -23.03 1.86
N LYS A 704 17.69 -24.24 1.61
CA LYS A 704 16.89 -24.54 0.41
C LYS A 704 15.42 -24.21 0.65
N PHE A 705 14.84 -23.38 -0.21
CA PHE A 705 13.44 -22.99 -0.18
C PHE A 705 12.79 -23.31 -1.52
N THR A 706 11.73 -24.10 -1.49
CA THR A 706 10.98 -24.58 -2.66
C THR A 706 9.48 -24.68 -2.34
N THR A 707 8.65 -24.96 -3.32
CA THR A 707 7.20 -25.17 -3.07
C THR A 707 6.97 -26.32 -2.07
N GLU A 708 7.81 -27.35 -2.09
CA GLU A 708 7.79 -28.48 -1.15
C GLU A 708 8.18 -28.04 0.27
N SER A 709 9.03 -27.02 0.41
CA SER A 709 9.32 -26.45 1.73
C SER A 709 8.12 -25.71 2.32
N ASP A 710 7.30 -25.05 1.50
CA ASP A 710 6.05 -24.45 1.99
C ASP A 710 4.98 -25.50 2.30
N ILE A 711 5.01 -26.68 1.64
CA ILE A 711 4.13 -27.80 1.99
C ILE A 711 4.42 -28.29 3.42
N TRP A 712 5.69 -28.34 3.83
CA TRP A 712 6.06 -28.63 5.22
C TRP A 712 5.46 -27.59 6.17
N SER A 713 5.66 -26.30 5.88
CA SER A 713 5.10 -25.18 6.65
C SER A 713 3.57 -25.27 6.73
N PHE A 714 2.90 -25.68 5.65
CA PHE A 714 1.45 -25.91 5.64
C PHE A 714 1.04 -27.03 6.60
N GLY A 715 1.82 -28.11 6.70
CA GLY A 715 1.62 -29.14 7.72
C GLY A 715 1.65 -28.58 9.15
N VAL A 716 2.57 -27.64 9.42
CA VAL A 716 2.65 -26.93 10.70
C VAL A 716 1.45 -25.99 10.90
N VAL A 717 0.98 -25.30 9.85
CA VAL A 717 -0.25 -24.49 9.90
C VAL A 717 -1.47 -25.33 10.23
N LEU A 718 -1.61 -26.54 9.67
CA LEU A 718 -2.66 -27.47 10.08
C LEU A 718 -2.55 -27.75 11.58
N TRP A 719 -1.35 -28.03 12.09
CA TRP A 719 -1.15 -28.28 13.52
C TRP A 719 -1.55 -27.07 14.38
N GLU A 720 -1.22 -25.84 13.95
CA GLU A 720 -1.64 -24.61 14.63
C GLU A 720 -3.16 -24.47 14.67
N ILE A 721 -3.86 -24.69 13.54
CA ILE A 721 -5.33 -24.62 13.47
C ILE A 721 -5.97 -25.57 14.48
N PHE A 722 -5.51 -26.82 14.49
CA PHE A 722 -6.06 -27.87 15.36
C PHE A 722 -5.58 -27.80 16.82
N THR A 723 -4.69 -26.86 17.15
CA THR A 723 -4.28 -26.56 18.53
C THR A 723 -4.73 -25.17 18.99
N TYR A 724 -5.55 -24.48 18.20
CA TYR A 724 -6.00 -23.11 18.46
C TYR A 724 -4.84 -22.10 18.58
N GLY A 725 -3.86 -22.20 17.69
CA GLY A 725 -2.76 -21.23 17.55
C GLY A 725 -1.62 -21.42 18.55
N LYS A 726 -1.47 -22.61 19.15
CA LYS A 726 -0.31 -22.92 20.01
C LYS A 726 0.98 -22.82 19.20
N GLN A 727 2.06 -22.43 19.88
CA GLN A 727 3.38 -22.40 19.25
C GLN A 727 3.85 -23.84 18.97
N PRO A 728 4.31 -24.16 17.75
CA PRO A 728 4.89 -25.46 17.46
C PRO A 728 6.12 -25.68 18.34
N TRP A 729 6.23 -26.87 18.93
CA TRP A 729 7.31 -27.21 19.86
C TRP A 729 7.40 -26.29 21.09
N TYR A 730 6.26 -25.75 21.58
CA TYR A 730 6.23 -24.77 22.69
C TYR A 730 6.97 -25.19 23.97
N GLN A 731 7.22 -26.50 24.17
CA GLN A 731 7.95 -27.03 25.32
C GLN A 731 9.48 -26.97 25.15
N LEU A 732 9.96 -26.73 23.93
CA LEU A 732 11.37 -26.80 23.55
C LEU A 732 11.93 -25.39 23.27
N SER A 733 13.21 -25.20 23.56
CA SER A 733 13.97 -24.05 23.08
C SER A 733 14.17 -24.10 21.56
N ASN A 734 14.62 -22.99 20.95
CA ASN A 734 14.88 -22.93 19.51
C ASN A 734 15.95 -23.94 19.07
N SER A 735 17.01 -24.15 19.86
CA SER A 735 18.07 -25.12 19.57
C SER A 735 17.57 -26.56 19.65
N GLU A 736 16.77 -26.90 20.66
CA GLU A 736 16.17 -28.22 20.81
C GLU A 736 15.14 -28.52 19.71
N ALA A 737 14.39 -27.51 19.27
CA ALA A 737 13.47 -27.64 18.14
C ALA A 737 14.23 -27.93 16.83
N ILE A 738 15.33 -27.22 16.57
CA ILE A 738 16.23 -27.50 15.43
C ILE A 738 16.74 -28.94 15.48
N GLU A 739 17.21 -29.40 16.63
CA GLU A 739 17.67 -30.78 16.82
C GLU A 739 16.55 -31.80 16.53
N CYS A 740 15.36 -31.58 17.08
CA CYS A 740 14.21 -32.46 16.85
C CYS A 740 13.84 -32.56 15.36
N ILE A 741 13.74 -31.42 14.67
CA ILE A 741 13.37 -31.37 13.25
C ILE A 741 14.44 -32.06 12.39
N THR A 742 15.73 -31.78 12.64
CA THR A 742 16.84 -32.36 11.87
C THR A 742 17.03 -33.86 12.13
N GLN A 743 16.67 -34.35 13.31
CA GLN A 743 16.60 -35.78 13.64
C GLN A 743 15.35 -36.48 13.05
N GLY A 744 14.39 -35.73 12.52
CA GLY A 744 13.17 -36.28 11.91
C GLY A 744 12.07 -36.60 12.92
N ARG A 745 12.05 -35.92 14.08
CA ARG A 745 10.90 -35.96 14.99
C ARG A 745 9.79 -35.06 14.46
N GLU A 746 8.55 -35.52 14.57
CA GLU A 746 7.35 -34.81 14.12
C GLU A 746 6.55 -34.27 15.31
N LEU A 747 5.68 -33.28 15.07
CA LEU A 747 4.76 -32.77 16.09
C LEU A 747 3.69 -33.82 16.42
N GLU A 748 3.32 -33.91 17.69
CA GLU A 748 2.29 -34.85 18.16
C GLU A 748 0.89 -34.49 17.61
N ARG A 749 0.04 -35.51 17.42
CA ARG A 749 -1.36 -35.31 17.01
C ARG A 749 -2.13 -34.50 18.07
N PRO A 750 -2.72 -33.35 17.72
CA PRO A 750 -3.57 -32.60 18.65
C PRO A 750 -4.80 -33.40 19.08
N ARG A 751 -5.26 -33.23 20.32
CA ARG A 751 -6.42 -33.96 20.86
C ARG A 751 -7.70 -33.76 20.05
N THR A 752 -7.91 -32.57 19.52
CA THR A 752 -9.07 -32.20 18.69
C THR A 752 -8.89 -32.50 17.20
N CYS A 753 -7.78 -33.15 16.81
CA CYS A 753 -7.44 -33.42 15.41
C CYS A 753 -7.90 -34.81 14.96
N PRO A 754 -8.78 -34.91 13.95
CA PRO A 754 -9.12 -36.18 13.32
C PRO A 754 -7.89 -36.86 12.73
N LYS A 755 -7.90 -38.20 12.71
CA LYS A 755 -6.79 -39.00 12.20
C LYS A 755 -6.50 -38.68 10.73
N GLU A 756 -7.53 -38.42 9.95
CA GLU A 756 -7.47 -38.08 8.53
C GLU A 756 -6.66 -36.81 8.29
N VAL A 757 -6.82 -35.80 9.14
CA VAL A 757 -6.06 -34.55 9.07
C VAL A 757 -4.62 -34.76 9.52
N HIS A 758 -4.40 -35.55 10.58
CA HIS A 758 -3.05 -35.88 11.02
C HIS A 758 -2.25 -36.63 9.95
N LEU A 759 -2.88 -37.53 9.18
CA LEU A 759 -2.25 -38.18 8.04
C LEU A 759 -1.84 -37.19 6.94
N LEU A 760 -2.58 -36.08 6.75
CA LEU A 760 -2.14 -35.01 5.86
C LEU A 760 -0.91 -34.31 6.42
N MET A 761 -0.88 -34.01 7.74
CA MET A 761 0.30 -33.43 8.40
C MET A 761 1.55 -34.30 8.21
N GLN A 762 1.44 -35.61 8.46
CA GLN A 762 2.54 -36.56 8.25
C GLN A 762 2.98 -36.64 6.77
N GLY A 763 2.03 -36.52 5.84
CA GLY A 763 2.32 -36.43 4.41
C GLY A 763 3.06 -35.13 4.03
N CYS A 764 2.85 -34.03 4.77
CA CYS A 764 3.61 -32.79 4.62
C CYS A 764 5.02 -32.89 5.22
N TRP A 765 5.19 -33.66 6.30
CA TRP A 765 6.44 -33.76 7.07
C TRP A 765 7.37 -34.89 6.63
N GLN A 766 7.22 -35.38 5.39
CA GLN A 766 8.19 -36.31 4.82
C GLN A 766 9.58 -35.64 4.76
N ARG A 767 10.60 -36.38 5.22
CA ARG A 767 11.98 -35.89 5.30
C ARG A 767 12.50 -35.47 3.93
N GLU A 768 12.29 -36.31 2.92
CA GLU A 768 12.65 -36.00 1.54
C GLU A 768 11.58 -35.10 0.90
N PRO A 769 11.93 -33.91 0.38
CA PRO A 769 10.95 -32.97 -0.18
C PRO A 769 10.07 -33.58 -1.29
N GLN A 770 10.66 -34.44 -2.12
CA GLN A 770 9.99 -35.09 -3.26
C GLN A 770 8.95 -36.14 -2.83
N GLN A 771 8.96 -36.58 -1.57
CA GLN A 771 7.99 -37.52 -1.03
C GLN A 771 6.80 -36.84 -0.36
N ARG A 772 6.85 -35.51 -0.18
CA ARG A 772 5.76 -34.75 0.42
C ARG A 772 4.54 -34.76 -0.50
N LEU A 773 3.36 -34.71 0.10
CA LEU A 773 2.10 -34.62 -0.64
C LEU A 773 2.06 -33.34 -1.50
N VAL A 774 1.47 -33.44 -2.69
CA VAL A 774 1.27 -32.27 -3.56
C VAL A 774 0.14 -31.41 -3.00
N ILE A 775 0.33 -30.09 -2.97
CA ILE A 775 -0.64 -29.15 -2.37
C ILE A 775 -2.05 -29.24 -2.95
N LYS A 776 -2.17 -29.54 -4.26
CA LYS A 776 -3.44 -29.75 -4.94
C LYS A 776 -4.20 -30.98 -4.41
N ASP A 777 -3.48 -32.03 -4.05
CA ASP A 777 -4.06 -33.25 -3.49
C ASP A 777 -4.49 -33.02 -2.04
N ILE A 778 -3.68 -32.27 -1.27
CA ILE A 778 -4.01 -31.85 0.10
C ILE A 778 -5.30 -31.01 0.09
N TYR A 779 -5.39 -30.01 -0.78
CA TYR A 779 -6.59 -29.18 -0.96
C TYR A 779 -7.82 -30.03 -1.29
N SER A 780 -7.71 -30.94 -2.26
CA SER A 780 -8.83 -31.81 -2.67
C SER A 780 -9.32 -32.69 -1.52
N ARG A 781 -8.42 -33.21 -0.69
CA ARG A 781 -8.75 -34.01 0.50
C ARG A 781 -9.40 -33.17 1.59
N LEU A 782 -8.90 -31.96 1.85
CA LEU A 782 -9.50 -31.03 2.81
C LEU A 782 -10.92 -30.64 2.38
N VAL A 783 -11.15 -30.32 1.11
CA VAL A 783 -12.50 -30.04 0.58
C VAL A 783 -13.44 -31.24 0.76
N ALA A 784 -12.95 -32.46 0.56
CA ALA A 784 -13.73 -33.67 0.82
C ALA A 784 -14.11 -33.81 2.31
N LEU A 785 -13.17 -33.53 3.22
CA LEU A 785 -13.41 -33.53 4.67
C LEU A 785 -14.36 -32.41 5.12
N VAL A 786 -14.34 -31.23 4.46
CA VAL A 786 -15.32 -30.16 4.74
C VAL A 786 -16.74 -30.63 4.38
N LYS A 787 -16.91 -31.33 3.25
CA LYS A 787 -18.22 -31.83 2.81
C LYS A 787 -18.74 -32.97 3.68
N ASN A 788 -17.84 -33.85 4.12
CA ASN A 788 -18.16 -34.99 4.97
C ASN A 788 -17.18 -35.04 6.16
N PRO A 789 -17.43 -34.24 7.22
CA PRO A 789 -16.58 -34.22 8.40
C PRO A 789 -16.61 -35.58 9.10
N PRO A 790 -15.46 -36.13 9.55
CA PRO A 790 -15.45 -37.38 10.29
C PRO A 790 -16.12 -37.20 11.66
N ASP A 791 -16.90 -38.20 12.09
CA ASP A 791 -17.44 -38.28 13.45
C ASP A 791 -16.29 -38.46 14.44
N TYR A 792 -15.82 -37.37 15.03
CA TYR A 792 -14.79 -37.39 16.06
C TYR A 792 -15.42 -37.34 17.44
N LEU A 793 -15.44 -38.47 18.13
CA LEU A 793 -15.73 -38.53 19.57
C LEU A 793 -14.40 -38.70 20.31
N ASP A 794 -14.19 -37.85 21.30
CA ASP A 794 -13.04 -37.91 22.22
C ASP A 794 -13.22 -39.16 23.10
N ILE A 795 -12.82 -40.33 22.59
CA ILE A 795 -12.75 -41.54 23.40
C ILE A 795 -11.50 -41.38 24.25
N LEU A 796 -11.71 -41.03 25.52
CA LEU A 796 -10.70 -41.03 26.56
C LEU A 796 -10.06 -42.43 26.63
N GLU A 797 -8.90 -42.61 26.01
CA GLU A 797 -7.96 -43.72 26.27
C GLU A 797 -6.81 -43.26 27.16
#